data_AF-A0A0R2CMS4-F1
#
_entry.id   AF-A0A0R2CMS4-F1
#
_cell.length_a   1.000
_cell.length_b   1.000
_cell.length_c   1.000
_cell.angle_alpha   90.00
_cell.angle_beta   90.00
_cell.angle_gamma   90.00
#
_symmetry.space_group_name_H-M   'P 1'
#
loop_
_entity.id
_entity.type
_entity.pdbx_description
1 polymer ?
#
loop_
_entity_poly.entity_id
_entity_poly.type
_entity_poly.pdbx_seq_one_letter_code
_entity_poly.pdbx_strand_id
1 'polypeptide(L)'
;MQTKQIKRVRLFGLVIFGGVSFLLLNSLFWNAGSTVLSQATRPSFLYAAMNIARATTSLALPLVVLMLGFLLAKQRFSLKQLVQEWLYLVLFAAVWLLIALFVFQSDSLSNFFSAFLPMTRNAYPVISGIFLAQVLQPAFKQVLDQQPVKRVLTVFGLLAVLPTIFNADLFGFGSGNTVLFGCYLYLLGVALHYFLAAHPLPHSSKLWLIAAGSWLISVILNGLMPYISYAKAVSLATAGRFSNSASAVNLLVAVCLAIVFWQKFEPVASKLATVRLKKITDLILGALAVSDGYLLYSTIFNINNKWNSNHLGSIKLIFALAEAIIFPLLIWGLNGGLRWLTAKLLEPMSSWLQQQTLVGWLDQVVNLPQLFKKFWQKSRRQLLVFGWLYLVAAASMLIMNTSFQISPSTALTSNIFVYTFFIRFPVILLNVLLLTALLMILRFILFDNYWTALTITSLFYLIFSLISRSKLQIRDEPVLPSDLTMLKATFSLLGMVNLAVVIAGGAVVILALAVAIFCDRRHRVTRRSWRKRSIWLGISLLFLSGTFFLNHQKSPVQVMSSLLGNDPMFYNQPVGAQKNGAVLQFLNNVDVKVMDRPAGYSRAKMQQIARKYQKVAAQINQTRKNDPSQQTFIFTLSESFADPERVPQMTINKDPMPYLRNLKLKTTSGLMMSSGYGGGTANMEYMALTGFSMSNFSATLPTPYTQIVAKLKKAPAFNQSFNYSTAIHPYLGVYYNRQEVYQKFGFNRFYYLGSKYRIKHQHRIDRSQYLSDQTAYDNAIDQVNRKSGGQFINLITMQNHYPYDKNYYNSRGFSVSGRAVADADAKASAEDFATGVSYTDQYLKAFIKKLNQIKKPITLVWYGDHLPGIYSGDSMSKYGLLLHQTDYFIYSNKYARQHGMGISKNQSSKTNYVDPSDFIAMSLEQSNSKVSAYNALLTKIHQDLPAITVNSFNNGTNSYNSNAEFVNSHGNVVAYDSLSAKQKELYHDYQLVQYDITAGKQYLAKSSFMTKIK
;
A
#
# COMPACT_ATOMS: atom_id res chain seq x y z
N MET A 1 49.44 0.25 -43.34
CA MET A 1 49.52 -0.25 -41.94
C MET A 1 48.31 0.14 -41.06
N GLN A 2 47.81 1.38 -41.14
CA GLN A 2 46.67 1.86 -40.31
C GLN A 2 45.36 1.03 -40.45
N THR A 3 45.02 0.53 -41.66
CA THR A 3 43.80 -0.25 -41.91
C THR A 3 43.78 -1.61 -41.20
N LYS A 4 44.93 -2.31 -41.11
CA LYS A 4 45.05 -3.59 -40.37
C LYS A 4 44.93 -3.37 -38.85
N GLN A 5 45.46 -2.26 -38.34
CA GLN A 5 45.38 -1.91 -36.92
C GLN A 5 43.95 -1.51 -36.52
N ILE A 6 43.24 -0.73 -37.34
CA ILE A 6 41.83 -0.38 -37.12
C ILE A 6 40.94 -1.63 -37.13
N LYS A 7 41.17 -2.58 -38.07
CA LYS A 7 40.46 -3.87 -38.09
C LYS A 7 40.68 -4.68 -36.80
N ARG A 8 41.92 -4.73 -36.28
CA ARG A 8 42.23 -5.43 -35.01
C ARG A 8 41.59 -4.76 -33.79
N VAL A 9 41.54 -3.42 -33.73
CA VAL A 9 40.83 -2.68 -32.66
C VAL A 9 39.32 -2.95 -32.69
N ARG A 10 38.70 -2.94 -33.88
CA ARG A 10 37.27 -3.28 -34.03
C ARG A 10 36.97 -4.72 -33.61
N LEU A 11 37.84 -5.65 -34.01
CA LEU A 11 37.70 -7.06 -33.63
C LEU A 11 37.84 -7.26 -32.11
N PHE A 12 38.79 -6.57 -31.46
CA PHE A 12 38.92 -6.59 -30.01
C PHE A 12 37.66 -6.07 -29.30
N GLY A 13 37.12 -4.95 -29.78
CA GLY A 13 35.85 -4.40 -29.28
C GLY A 13 34.67 -5.36 -29.44
N LEU A 14 34.57 -6.05 -30.59
CA LEU A 14 33.53 -7.05 -30.86
C LEU A 14 33.64 -8.27 -29.93
N VAL A 15 34.86 -8.73 -29.61
CA VAL A 15 35.07 -9.85 -28.68
C VAL A 15 34.63 -9.48 -27.26
N ILE A 16 34.96 -8.28 -26.78
CA ILE A 16 34.48 -7.81 -25.48
C ILE A 16 32.96 -7.63 -25.47
N PHE A 17 32.40 -7.04 -26.53
CA PHE A 17 30.96 -6.88 -26.68
C PHE A 17 30.24 -8.24 -26.65
N GLY A 18 30.73 -9.22 -27.41
CA GLY A 18 30.20 -10.59 -27.40
C GLY A 18 30.26 -11.24 -26.01
N GLY A 19 31.39 -11.11 -25.29
CA GLY A 19 31.53 -11.62 -23.92
C GLY A 19 30.52 -10.98 -22.95
N VAL A 20 30.33 -9.66 -23.05
CA VAL A 20 29.33 -8.92 -22.27
C VAL A 20 27.90 -9.33 -22.65
N SER A 21 27.58 -9.50 -23.92
CA SER A 21 26.28 -9.99 -24.37
C SER A 21 25.99 -11.40 -23.85
N PHE A 22 26.96 -12.31 -23.86
CA PHE A 22 26.79 -13.65 -23.29
C PHE A 22 26.61 -13.62 -21.77
N LEU A 23 27.31 -12.73 -21.06
CA LEU A 23 27.11 -12.51 -19.62
C LEU A 23 25.69 -12.06 -19.31
N LEU A 24 25.18 -11.10 -20.09
CA LEU A 24 23.82 -10.60 -19.95
C LEU A 24 22.79 -11.66 -20.31
N LEU A 25 22.99 -12.40 -21.42
CA LEU A 25 22.12 -13.53 -21.78
C LEU A 25 22.05 -14.55 -20.64
N ASN A 26 23.20 -14.89 -20.04
CA ASN A 26 23.24 -15.82 -18.92
C ASN A 26 22.37 -15.33 -17.74
N SER A 27 22.53 -14.07 -17.36
CA SER A 27 21.76 -13.50 -16.24
C SER A 27 20.28 -13.32 -16.57
N LEU A 28 19.95 -12.73 -17.73
CA LEU A 28 18.59 -12.40 -18.12
C LEU A 28 17.74 -13.65 -18.41
N PHE A 29 18.33 -14.69 -19.02
CA PHE A 29 17.60 -15.90 -19.38
C PHE A 29 17.52 -16.91 -18.24
N TRP A 30 18.65 -17.24 -17.57
CA TRP A 30 18.65 -18.31 -16.57
C TRP A 30 18.18 -17.87 -15.20
N ASN A 31 18.50 -16.63 -14.77
CA ASN A 31 17.98 -16.14 -13.49
C ASN A 31 16.49 -15.87 -13.58
N ALA A 32 15.91 -15.62 -14.76
CA ALA A 32 14.46 -15.47 -14.95
C ALA A 32 13.66 -16.79 -14.77
N GLY A 33 14.33 -17.88 -14.41
CA GLY A 33 13.70 -19.18 -14.16
C GLY A 33 13.26 -19.83 -15.46
N SER A 34 14.14 -20.66 -16.03
CA SER A 34 13.70 -21.59 -17.08
C SER A 34 12.67 -22.55 -16.47
N THR A 35 11.42 -22.47 -16.94
CA THR A 35 10.35 -23.40 -16.53
C THR A 35 10.75 -24.86 -16.75
N VAL A 36 11.54 -25.13 -17.79
CA VAL A 36 12.05 -26.47 -18.10
C VAL A 36 13.02 -26.96 -17.02
N LEU A 37 13.93 -26.12 -16.52
CA LEU A 37 14.89 -26.54 -15.49
C LEU A 37 14.28 -26.53 -14.08
N SER A 38 13.29 -25.69 -13.80
CA SER A 38 12.70 -25.52 -12.47
C SER A 38 11.52 -26.45 -12.18
N GLN A 39 10.76 -26.88 -13.19
CA GLN A 39 9.57 -27.73 -13.03
C GLN A 39 9.80 -29.20 -13.39
N ALA A 40 10.95 -29.54 -13.99
CA ALA A 40 11.25 -30.92 -14.31
C ALA A 40 11.46 -31.75 -13.03
N THR A 41 10.72 -32.85 -12.93
CA THR A 41 10.87 -33.85 -11.86
C THR A 41 11.65 -35.08 -12.31
N ARG A 42 11.88 -35.22 -13.62
CA ARG A 42 12.60 -36.33 -14.26
C ARG A 42 13.58 -35.82 -15.33
N PRO A 43 14.69 -36.51 -15.56
CA PRO A 43 15.64 -36.14 -16.61
C PRO A 43 15.00 -36.29 -18.00
N SER A 44 15.33 -35.38 -18.90
CA SER A 44 14.90 -35.41 -20.30
C SER A 44 16.01 -34.87 -21.20
N PHE A 45 15.96 -35.20 -22.49
CA PHE A 45 16.90 -34.65 -23.47
C PHE A 45 16.89 -33.12 -23.47
N LEU A 46 15.70 -32.52 -23.38
CA LEU A 46 15.54 -31.07 -23.31
C LEU A 46 16.18 -30.49 -22.04
N TYR A 47 15.99 -31.14 -20.88
CA TYR A 47 16.65 -30.71 -19.64
C TYR A 47 18.17 -30.76 -19.77
N ALA A 48 18.73 -31.85 -20.30
CA ALA A 48 20.16 -32.02 -20.51
C ALA A 48 20.72 -30.96 -21.48
N ALA A 49 20.04 -30.71 -22.60
CA ALA A 49 20.40 -29.67 -23.56
C ALA A 49 20.39 -28.26 -22.93
N MET A 50 19.38 -27.97 -22.10
CA MET A 50 19.29 -26.68 -21.39
C MET A 50 20.35 -26.55 -20.30
N ASN A 51 20.72 -27.63 -19.61
CA ASN A 51 21.80 -27.63 -18.63
C ASN A 51 23.16 -27.39 -19.29
N ILE A 52 23.40 -27.96 -20.48
CA ILE A 52 24.59 -27.70 -21.31
C ILE A 52 24.63 -26.23 -21.77
N ALA A 53 23.48 -25.69 -22.22
CA ALA A 53 23.38 -24.28 -22.61
C ALA A 53 23.67 -23.34 -21.43
N ARG A 54 23.18 -23.67 -20.23
CA ARG A 54 23.47 -22.94 -18.99
C ARG A 54 24.96 -22.98 -18.64
N ALA A 55 25.59 -24.16 -18.73
CA ALA A 55 27.03 -24.30 -18.50
C ALA A 55 27.85 -23.45 -19.47
N THR A 56 27.48 -23.46 -20.75
CA THR A 56 28.18 -22.71 -21.82
C THR A 56 28.07 -21.20 -21.63
N THR A 57 26.87 -20.71 -21.31
CA THR A 57 26.64 -19.27 -21.07
C THR A 57 27.25 -18.80 -19.74
N SER A 58 27.36 -19.68 -18.74
CA SER A 58 28.02 -19.38 -17.46
C SER A 58 29.54 -19.18 -17.55
N LEU A 59 30.16 -19.47 -18.70
CA LEU A 59 31.57 -19.15 -18.98
C LEU A 59 31.84 -17.65 -19.10
N ALA A 60 30.81 -16.85 -19.40
CA ALA A 60 30.97 -15.43 -19.71
C ALA A 60 31.46 -14.63 -18.50
N LEU A 61 30.93 -14.90 -17.30
CA LEU A 61 31.34 -14.23 -16.07
C LEU A 61 32.84 -14.39 -15.77
N PRO A 62 33.38 -15.63 -15.62
CA PRO A 62 34.80 -15.81 -15.34
C PRO A 62 35.67 -15.26 -16.46
N LEU A 63 35.27 -15.43 -17.72
CA LEU A 63 36.02 -14.90 -18.87
C LEU A 63 36.13 -13.37 -18.84
N VAL A 64 35.02 -12.66 -18.64
CA VAL A 64 34.98 -11.19 -18.63
C VAL A 64 35.76 -10.62 -17.44
N VAL A 65 35.65 -11.22 -16.25
CA VAL A 65 36.38 -10.76 -15.06
C VAL A 65 37.89 -11.05 -15.18
N LEU A 66 38.29 -12.21 -15.71
CA LEU A 66 39.69 -12.52 -16.01
C LEU A 66 40.28 -11.51 -17.00
N MET A 67 39.55 -11.22 -18.09
CA MET A 67 39.95 -10.22 -19.09
C MET A 67 40.07 -8.82 -18.48
N LEU A 68 39.20 -8.46 -17.53
CA LEU A 68 39.31 -7.21 -16.78
C LEU A 68 40.60 -7.16 -15.95
N GLY A 69 40.97 -8.27 -15.30
CA GLY A 69 42.24 -8.43 -14.58
C GLY A 69 43.45 -8.28 -15.50
N PHE A 70 43.44 -8.90 -16.68
CA PHE A 70 44.49 -8.74 -17.69
C PHE A 70 44.67 -7.27 -18.14
N LEU A 71 43.56 -6.57 -18.41
CA LEU A 71 43.57 -5.19 -18.90
C LEU A 71 44.09 -4.20 -17.85
N LEU A 72 43.87 -4.49 -16.57
CA LEU A 72 44.17 -3.57 -15.46
C LEU A 72 45.36 -4.03 -14.58
N ALA A 73 46.05 -5.11 -14.95
CA ALA A 73 47.16 -5.68 -14.20
C ALA A 73 48.29 -4.70 -13.88
N LYS A 74 48.55 -3.75 -14.79
CA LYS A 74 49.58 -2.71 -14.63
C LYS A 74 49.06 -1.41 -14.00
N GLN A 75 47.74 -1.25 -13.84
CA GLN A 75 47.15 -0.04 -13.30
C GLN A 75 47.31 0.01 -11.78
N ARG A 76 47.73 1.18 -11.27
CA ARG A 76 47.67 1.48 -9.83
C ARG A 76 46.43 2.30 -9.54
N PHE A 77 45.57 1.79 -8.68
CA PHE A 77 44.34 2.47 -8.29
C PHE A 77 44.62 3.43 -7.13
N SER A 78 44.38 4.72 -7.36
CA SER A 78 44.35 5.71 -6.27
C SER A 78 43.00 5.67 -5.55
N LEU A 79 42.94 6.20 -4.32
CA LEU A 79 41.69 6.31 -3.58
C LEU A 79 40.62 7.08 -4.37
N LYS A 80 41.03 8.16 -5.07
CA LYS A 80 40.15 8.91 -5.99
C LYS A 80 39.51 8.01 -7.04
N GLN A 81 40.28 7.13 -7.67
CA GLN A 81 39.76 6.23 -8.71
C GLN A 81 38.77 5.22 -8.11
N LEU A 82 39.08 4.63 -6.96
CA LEU A 82 38.17 3.70 -6.28
C LEU A 82 36.84 4.36 -5.88
N VAL A 83 36.88 5.59 -5.36
CA VAL A 83 35.67 6.37 -5.05
C VAL A 83 34.88 6.73 -6.31
N GLN A 84 35.55 7.04 -7.42
CA GLN A 84 34.91 7.27 -8.72
C GLN A 84 34.20 6.02 -9.24
N GLU A 85 34.83 4.85 -9.13
CA GLU A 85 34.19 3.57 -9.50
C GLU A 85 32.98 3.28 -8.62
N TRP A 86 33.11 3.48 -7.30
CA TRP A 86 32.00 3.22 -6.36
C TRP A 86 30.82 4.16 -6.63
N LEU A 87 31.09 5.46 -6.83
CA LEU A 87 30.05 6.43 -7.14
C LEU A 87 29.40 6.16 -8.50
N TYR A 88 30.17 5.69 -9.48
CA TYR A 88 29.62 5.24 -10.76
C TYR A 88 28.60 4.10 -10.56
N LEU A 89 28.93 3.10 -9.73
CA LEU A 89 28.01 2.00 -9.42
C LEU A 89 26.75 2.50 -8.71
N VAL A 90 26.88 3.40 -7.74
CA VAL A 90 25.74 4.02 -7.04
C VAL A 90 24.82 4.76 -8.02
N LEU A 91 25.39 5.59 -8.90
CA LEU A 91 24.60 6.33 -9.89
C LEU A 91 23.96 5.40 -10.93
N PHE A 92 24.69 4.37 -11.36
CA PHE A 92 24.16 3.35 -12.26
C PHE A 92 22.96 2.64 -11.62
N ALA A 93 23.09 2.16 -10.38
CA ALA A 93 22.01 1.54 -9.62
C ALA A 93 20.85 2.51 -9.36
N ALA A 94 21.13 3.79 -9.11
CA ALA A 94 20.11 4.82 -8.90
C ALA A 94 19.28 5.10 -10.16
N VAL A 95 19.89 5.17 -11.36
CA VAL A 95 19.14 5.31 -12.62
C VAL A 95 18.14 4.18 -12.78
N TRP A 96 18.59 2.97 -12.49
CA TRP A 96 17.74 1.80 -12.58
C TRP A 96 16.68 1.71 -11.49
N LEU A 97 16.99 2.17 -10.28
CA LEU A 97 15.99 2.36 -9.23
C LEU A 97 14.91 3.33 -9.71
N LEU A 98 15.26 4.46 -10.31
CA LEU A 98 14.27 5.41 -10.84
C LEU A 98 13.39 4.78 -11.92
N ILE A 99 13.96 3.95 -12.79
CA ILE A 99 13.20 3.16 -13.76
C ILE A 99 12.25 2.18 -13.04
N ALA A 100 12.75 1.45 -12.03
CA ALA A 100 11.94 0.55 -11.20
C ALA A 100 10.78 1.26 -10.50
N LEU A 101 11.02 2.45 -9.95
CA LEU A 101 10.03 3.25 -9.25
C LEU A 101 8.98 3.83 -10.21
N PHE A 102 9.41 4.49 -11.27
CA PHE A 102 8.49 5.27 -12.13
C PHE A 102 7.84 4.46 -13.25
N VAL A 103 8.52 3.43 -13.77
CA VAL A 103 7.97 2.59 -14.84
C VAL A 103 7.23 1.38 -14.27
N PHE A 104 7.76 0.79 -13.19
CA PHE A 104 7.27 -0.48 -12.66
C PHE A 104 6.55 -0.39 -11.33
N GLN A 105 6.51 0.80 -10.70
CA GLN A 105 5.81 1.03 -9.42
C GLN A 105 6.27 0.03 -8.35
N SER A 106 7.58 -0.24 -8.31
CA SER A 106 8.17 -1.10 -7.29
C SER A 106 8.34 -0.33 -5.99
N ASP A 107 7.67 -0.77 -4.92
CA ASP A 107 7.60 -0.02 -3.66
C ASP A 107 8.54 -0.56 -2.56
N SER A 108 9.67 -1.17 -2.91
CA SER A 108 10.57 -1.77 -1.92
C SER A 108 11.66 -0.81 -1.45
N LEU A 109 11.63 -0.46 -0.16
CA LEU A 109 12.70 0.31 0.49
C LEU A 109 14.05 -0.45 0.50
N SER A 110 14.04 -1.78 0.52
CA SER A 110 15.27 -2.59 0.43
C SER A 110 16.03 -2.30 -0.86
N ASN A 111 15.30 -2.12 -1.97
CA ASN A 111 15.87 -1.80 -3.27
C ASN A 111 16.51 -0.42 -3.28
N PHE A 112 15.90 0.55 -2.60
CA PHE A 112 16.50 1.87 -2.40
C PHE A 112 17.85 1.77 -1.70
N PHE A 113 17.92 1.07 -0.57
CA PHE A 113 19.19 0.88 0.14
C PHE A 113 20.22 0.12 -0.68
N SER A 114 19.84 -0.92 -1.41
CA SER A 114 20.75 -1.66 -2.29
C SER A 114 21.36 -0.81 -3.42
N ALA A 115 20.65 0.23 -3.89
CA ALA A 115 21.17 1.15 -4.90
C ALA A 115 22.20 2.14 -4.34
N PHE A 116 21.95 2.69 -3.15
CA PHE A 116 22.83 3.70 -2.53
C PHE A 116 23.97 3.09 -1.68
N LEU A 117 23.80 1.85 -1.22
CA LEU A 117 24.75 1.12 -0.39
C LEU A 117 25.15 -0.23 -1.03
N PRO A 118 25.61 -0.23 -2.29
CA PRO A 118 25.74 -1.45 -3.10
C PRO A 118 26.69 -2.49 -2.53
N MET A 119 27.78 -2.05 -1.87
CA MET A 119 28.79 -2.95 -1.30
C MET A 119 28.43 -3.43 0.10
N THR A 120 28.01 -2.52 0.99
CA THR A 120 27.69 -2.89 2.38
C THR A 120 26.43 -3.74 2.49
N ARG A 121 25.51 -3.63 1.53
CA ARG A 121 24.34 -4.51 1.40
C ARG A 121 24.64 -5.79 0.61
N ASN A 122 25.87 -5.97 0.11
CA ASN A 122 26.25 -7.04 -0.80
C ASN A 122 25.28 -7.18 -2.00
N ALA A 123 24.85 -6.04 -2.56
CA ALA A 123 23.89 -6.00 -3.66
C ALA A 123 24.54 -6.30 -5.03
N TYR A 124 25.87 -6.18 -5.11
CA TYR A 124 26.70 -6.47 -6.27
C TYR A 124 27.97 -7.23 -5.84
N PRO A 125 27.86 -8.50 -5.42
CA PRO A 125 28.95 -9.28 -4.84
C PRO A 125 30.18 -9.38 -5.74
N VAL A 126 30.04 -9.67 -7.04
CA VAL A 126 31.19 -9.83 -7.94
C VAL A 126 31.92 -8.50 -8.11
N ILE A 127 31.18 -7.41 -8.30
CA ILE A 127 31.79 -6.07 -8.40
C ILE A 127 32.50 -5.72 -7.09
N SER A 128 31.88 -5.99 -5.94
CA SER A 128 32.50 -5.76 -4.63
C SER A 128 33.82 -6.56 -4.50
N GLY A 129 33.85 -7.79 -5.03
CA GLY A 129 35.06 -8.62 -5.14
C GLY A 129 36.15 -8.01 -6.03
N ILE A 130 35.78 -7.45 -7.18
CA ILE A 130 36.70 -6.75 -8.08
C ILE A 130 37.30 -5.52 -7.40
N PHE A 131 36.50 -4.73 -6.67
CA PHE A 131 37.00 -3.59 -5.90
C PHE A 131 37.96 -4.03 -4.81
N LEU A 132 37.61 -5.08 -4.06
CA LEU A 132 38.50 -5.67 -3.06
C LEU A 132 39.82 -6.11 -3.71
N ALA A 133 39.78 -6.74 -4.88
CA ALA A 133 40.97 -7.14 -5.61
C ALA A 133 41.81 -5.95 -6.07
N GLN A 134 41.20 -4.85 -6.55
CA GLN A 134 41.91 -3.62 -6.92
C GLN A 134 42.62 -2.97 -5.72
N VAL A 135 42.01 -3.06 -4.53
CA VAL A 135 42.63 -2.62 -3.26
C VAL A 135 43.82 -3.51 -2.88
N LEU A 136 43.68 -4.83 -3.03
CA LEU A 136 44.72 -5.81 -2.70
C LEU A 136 45.83 -5.91 -3.76
N GLN A 137 45.59 -5.43 -4.98
CA GLN A 137 46.49 -5.58 -6.12
C GLN A 137 47.93 -5.12 -5.87
N PRO A 138 48.21 -4.01 -5.15
CA PRO A 138 49.58 -3.62 -4.82
C PRO A 138 50.31 -4.64 -3.93
N ALA A 139 49.63 -5.17 -2.91
CA ALA A 139 50.18 -6.20 -2.03
C ALA A 139 50.32 -7.54 -2.77
N PHE A 140 49.33 -7.90 -3.59
CA PHE A 140 49.41 -9.08 -4.44
C PHE A 140 50.57 -9.00 -5.43
N LYS A 141 50.86 -7.81 -5.96
CA LYS A 141 52.04 -7.61 -6.81
C LYS A 141 53.34 -7.89 -6.05
N GLN A 142 53.48 -7.45 -4.80
CA GLN A 142 54.66 -7.77 -3.99
C GLN A 142 54.83 -9.29 -3.83
N VAL A 143 53.74 -10.03 -3.66
CA VAL A 143 53.76 -11.51 -3.62
C VAL A 143 54.25 -12.08 -4.96
N LEU A 144 53.77 -11.56 -6.10
CA LEU A 144 54.21 -11.98 -7.43
C LEU A 144 55.68 -11.63 -7.72
N ASP A 145 56.20 -10.56 -7.13
CA ASP A 145 57.59 -10.15 -7.25
C ASP A 145 58.52 -11.01 -6.38
N GLN A 146 58.02 -11.53 -5.24
CA GLN A 146 58.78 -12.36 -4.29
C GLN A 146 58.70 -13.87 -4.57
N GLN A 147 57.65 -14.34 -5.25
CA GLN A 147 57.41 -15.77 -5.49
C GLN A 147 57.33 -16.08 -6.99
N PRO A 148 57.83 -17.24 -7.44
CA PRO A 148 57.64 -17.66 -8.83
C PRO A 148 56.16 -17.69 -9.19
N VAL A 149 55.74 -16.92 -10.21
CA VAL A 149 54.33 -16.79 -10.63
C VAL A 149 53.68 -18.15 -10.90
N LYS A 150 54.45 -19.13 -11.38
CA LYS A 150 53.98 -20.52 -11.57
C LYS A 150 53.45 -21.15 -10.27
N ARG A 151 54.11 -20.93 -9.12
CA ARG A 151 53.64 -21.43 -7.81
C ARG A 151 52.34 -20.76 -7.40
N VAL A 152 52.22 -19.45 -7.61
CA VAL A 152 50.98 -18.70 -7.35
C VAL A 152 49.84 -19.26 -8.21
N LEU A 153 50.07 -19.48 -9.51
CA LEU A 153 49.07 -20.09 -10.40
C LEU A 153 48.70 -21.53 -9.99
N THR A 154 49.64 -22.32 -9.46
CA THR A 154 49.34 -23.64 -8.89
C THR A 154 48.38 -23.53 -7.70
N VAL A 155 48.58 -22.57 -6.78
CA VAL A 155 47.66 -22.33 -5.67
C VAL A 155 46.28 -21.94 -6.17
N PHE A 156 46.17 -21.01 -7.13
CA PHE A 156 44.89 -20.65 -7.73
C PHE A 156 44.21 -21.85 -8.41
N GLY A 157 44.97 -22.69 -9.11
CA GLY A 157 44.48 -23.93 -9.70
C GLY A 157 43.91 -24.90 -8.66
N LEU A 158 44.59 -25.07 -7.52
CA LEU A 158 44.09 -25.88 -6.41
C LEU A 158 42.78 -25.30 -5.85
N LEU A 159 42.70 -23.98 -5.63
CA LEU A 159 41.49 -23.33 -5.14
C LEU A 159 40.27 -23.55 -6.05
N ALA A 160 40.47 -23.64 -7.38
CA ALA A 160 39.40 -23.94 -8.32
C ALA A 160 38.95 -25.41 -8.32
N VAL A 161 39.87 -26.35 -8.08
CA VAL A 161 39.61 -27.79 -8.24
C VAL A 161 39.13 -28.45 -6.94
N LEU A 162 39.66 -28.04 -5.77
CA LEU A 162 39.32 -28.65 -4.48
C LEU A 162 37.81 -28.63 -4.17
N PRO A 163 37.04 -27.54 -4.44
CA PRO A 163 35.59 -27.55 -4.22
C PRO A 163 34.85 -28.62 -5.05
N THR A 164 35.37 -28.92 -6.24
CA THR A 164 34.81 -29.95 -7.12
C THR A 164 35.14 -31.36 -6.62
N ILE A 165 36.35 -31.58 -6.09
CA ILE A 165 36.80 -32.87 -5.53
C ILE A 165 36.02 -33.20 -4.24
N PHE A 166 35.96 -32.24 -3.30
CA PHE A 166 35.34 -32.45 -1.99
C PHE A 166 33.83 -32.26 -2.01
N ASN A 167 33.26 -31.82 -3.14
CA ASN A 167 31.83 -31.52 -3.28
C ASN A 167 31.31 -30.60 -2.14
N ALA A 168 32.13 -29.62 -1.77
CA ALA A 168 31.87 -28.67 -0.70
C ALA A 168 32.42 -27.30 -1.11
N ASP A 169 31.70 -26.23 -0.78
CA ASP A 169 32.15 -24.86 -1.03
C ASP A 169 33.17 -24.42 0.05
N LEU A 170 34.37 -24.98 -0.03
CA LEU A 170 35.44 -24.79 0.97
C LEU A 170 35.88 -23.33 1.13
N PHE A 171 35.71 -22.50 0.09
CA PHE A 171 36.24 -21.13 0.03
C PHE A 171 35.15 -20.05 -0.08
N GLY A 172 33.86 -20.42 -0.01
CA GLY A 172 32.75 -19.46 -0.14
C GLY A 172 32.59 -18.88 -1.55
N PHE A 173 32.93 -19.65 -2.60
CA PHE A 173 32.74 -19.26 -4.00
C PHE A 173 31.28 -19.41 -4.45
N GLY A 174 30.49 -20.23 -3.76
CA GLY A 174 29.10 -20.52 -4.07
C GLY A 174 28.93 -21.00 -5.52
N SER A 175 27.91 -20.48 -6.20
CA SER A 175 27.67 -20.71 -7.63
C SER A 175 28.51 -19.81 -8.56
N GLY A 176 29.47 -19.06 -8.00
CA GLY A 176 30.28 -18.09 -8.72
C GLY A 176 29.74 -16.66 -8.70
N ASN A 177 28.84 -16.32 -7.77
CA ASN A 177 28.32 -14.97 -7.58
C ASN A 177 28.60 -14.42 -6.18
N THR A 178 29.85 -14.51 -5.74
CA THR A 178 30.28 -14.06 -4.39
C THR A 178 31.44 -13.06 -4.47
N VAL A 179 31.61 -12.28 -3.40
CA VAL A 179 32.73 -11.32 -3.26
C VAL A 179 34.07 -12.01 -3.40
N LEU A 180 34.25 -13.16 -2.74
CA LEU A 180 35.50 -13.91 -2.79
C LEU A 180 35.79 -14.47 -4.18
N PHE A 181 34.77 -14.95 -4.89
CA PHE A 181 34.95 -15.47 -6.25
C PHE A 181 35.29 -14.36 -7.25
N GLY A 182 34.62 -13.19 -7.18
CA GLY A 182 34.95 -12.04 -8.00
C GLY A 182 36.38 -11.53 -7.75
N CYS A 183 36.81 -11.53 -6.49
CA CYS A 183 38.17 -11.17 -6.10
C CYS A 183 39.20 -12.17 -6.66
N TYR A 184 38.94 -13.47 -6.48
CA TYR A 184 39.73 -14.57 -7.00
C TYR A 184 39.93 -14.47 -8.52
N LEU A 185 38.85 -14.30 -9.30
CA LEU A 185 38.92 -14.22 -10.76
C LEU A 185 39.75 -13.02 -11.23
N TYR A 186 39.57 -11.85 -10.61
CA TYR A 186 40.31 -10.67 -10.98
C TYR A 186 41.81 -10.85 -10.73
N LEU A 187 42.20 -11.30 -9.53
CA LEU A 187 43.60 -11.53 -9.17
C LEU A 187 44.24 -12.65 -10.01
N LEU A 188 43.49 -13.69 -10.37
CA LEU A 188 43.95 -14.72 -11.30
C LEU A 188 44.29 -14.11 -12.67
N GLY A 189 43.45 -13.21 -13.19
CA GLY A 189 43.74 -12.48 -14.43
C GLY A 189 45.02 -11.64 -14.34
N VAL A 190 45.25 -10.99 -13.20
CA VAL A 190 46.49 -10.24 -12.93
C VAL A 190 47.70 -11.17 -12.89
N ALA A 191 47.62 -12.30 -12.18
CA ALA A 191 48.71 -13.28 -12.11
C ALA A 191 49.05 -13.87 -13.49
N LEU A 192 48.03 -14.20 -14.29
CA LEU A 192 48.20 -14.71 -15.65
C LEU A 192 48.83 -13.65 -16.57
N HIS A 193 48.51 -12.37 -16.41
CA HIS A 193 49.16 -11.29 -17.15
C HIS A 193 50.69 -11.29 -16.93
N TYR A 194 51.12 -11.31 -15.66
CA TYR A 194 52.55 -11.33 -15.33
C TYR A 194 53.23 -12.64 -15.74
N PHE A 195 52.51 -13.77 -15.63
CA PHE A 195 53.01 -15.06 -16.12
C PHE A 195 53.32 -15.04 -17.61
N LEU A 196 52.39 -14.55 -18.44
CA LEU A 196 52.55 -14.48 -19.90
C LEU A 196 53.58 -13.43 -20.32
N ALA A 197 53.76 -12.36 -19.54
CA ALA A 197 54.82 -11.38 -19.77
C ALA A 197 56.22 -11.98 -19.54
N ALA A 198 56.36 -12.86 -18.53
CA ALA A 198 57.62 -13.54 -18.23
C ALA A 198 57.86 -14.81 -19.07
N HIS A 199 56.78 -15.47 -19.51
CA HIS A 199 56.80 -16.72 -20.26
C HIS A 199 55.89 -16.59 -21.48
N PRO A 200 56.34 -15.94 -22.56
CA PRO A 200 55.57 -15.81 -23.78
C PRO A 200 55.36 -17.20 -24.39
N LEU A 201 54.15 -17.74 -24.24
CA LEU A 201 53.77 -19.01 -24.85
C LEU A 201 53.63 -18.82 -26.38
N PRO A 202 54.10 -19.77 -27.20
CA PRO A 202 53.81 -19.72 -28.64
C PRO A 202 52.30 -19.71 -28.87
N HIS A 203 51.85 -19.03 -29.94
CA HIS A 203 50.46 -19.09 -30.43
C HIS A 203 50.13 -20.54 -30.82
N SER A 204 49.83 -21.36 -29.81
CA SER A 204 49.79 -22.81 -29.96
C SER A 204 48.35 -23.28 -30.04
N SER A 205 48.07 -24.01 -31.11
CA SER A 205 46.87 -24.83 -31.28
C SER A 205 46.55 -25.70 -30.05
N LYS A 206 47.56 -26.04 -29.24
CA LYS A 206 47.43 -26.78 -27.97
C LYS A 206 46.51 -26.12 -26.95
N LEU A 207 46.54 -24.79 -26.76
CA LEU A 207 45.64 -24.12 -25.82
C LEU A 207 44.18 -24.15 -26.29
N TRP A 208 43.95 -24.04 -27.61
CA TRP A 208 42.63 -24.22 -28.20
C TRP A 208 42.14 -25.67 -28.05
N LEU A 209 43.02 -26.65 -28.21
CA LEU A 209 42.70 -28.06 -27.99
C LEU A 209 42.34 -28.35 -26.52
N ILE A 210 43.07 -27.75 -25.56
CA ILE A 210 42.74 -27.88 -24.13
C ILE A 210 41.41 -27.20 -23.81
N ALA A 211 41.16 -26.00 -24.35
CA ALA A 211 39.88 -25.30 -24.16
C ALA A 211 38.72 -26.11 -24.77
N ALA A 212 38.88 -26.63 -25.98
CA ALA A 212 37.87 -27.43 -26.67
C ALA A 212 37.63 -28.77 -25.95
N GLY A 213 38.69 -29.46 -25.52
CA GLY A 213 38.59 -30.70 -24.75
C GLY A 213 37.92 -30.50 -23.39
N SER A 214 38.28 -29.43 -22.67
CA SER A 214 37.65 -29.08 -21.39
C SER A 214 36.19 -28.68 -21.57
N TRP A 215 35.86 -27.97 -22.65
CA TRP A 215 34.47 -27.64 -22.98
C TRP A 215 33.66 -28.90 -23.33
N LEU A 216 34.22 -29.82 -24.11
CA LEU A 216 33.60 -31.11 -24.42
C LEU A 216 33.34 -31.93 -23.15
N ILE A 217 34.30 -31.96 -22.22
CA ILE A 217 34.11 -32.58 -20.90
C ILE A 217 32.96 -31.89 -20.15
N SER A 218 32.87 -30.56 -20.17
CA SER A 218 31.76 -29.83 -19.57
C SER A 218 30.40 -30.20 -20.19
N VAL A 219 30.34 -30.34 -21.52
CA VAL A 219 29.14 -30.76 -22.25
C VAL A 219 28.71 -32.16 -21.83
N ILE A 220 29.64 -33.12 -21.81
CA ILE A 220 29.37 -34.51 -21.41
C ILE A 220 28.88 -34.56 -19.95
N LEU A 221 29.60 -33.92 -19.03
CA LEU A 221 29.23 -33.89 -17.62
C LEU A 221 27.85 -33.26 -17.42
N ASN A 222 27.57 -32.10 -18.00
CA ASN A 222 26.28 -31.44 -17.84
C ASN A 222 25.13 -32.16 -18.55
N GLY A 223 25.42 -32.94 -19.60
CA GLY A 223 24.44 -33.80 -20.28
C GLY A 223 24.08 -35.05 -19.48
N LEU A 224 25.06 -35.69 -18.82
CA LEU A 224 24.86 -36.91 -18.04
C LEU A 224 24.37 -36.65 -16.61
N MET A 225 24.78 -35.53 -15.99
CA MET A 225 24.45 -35.24 -14.58
C MET A 225 22.97 -35.24 -14.22
N PRO A 226 22.01 -34.81 -15.06
CA PRO A 226 20.58 -34.95 -14.76
C PRO A 226 20.17 -36.41 -14.56
N TYR A 227 20.69 -37.31 -15.40
CA TYR A 227 20.42 -38.75 -15.30
C TYR A 227 21.11 -39.37 -14.09
N ILE A 228 22.37 -38.98 -13.80
CA ILE A 228 23.11 -39.44 -12.63
C ILE A 228 22.47 -38.96 -11.32
N SER A 229 22.06 -37.68 -11.25
CA SER A 229 21.38 -37.11 -10.09
C SER A 229 20.08 -37.86 -9.81
N TYR A 230 19.29 -38.13 -10.85
CA TYR A 230 18.03 -38.85 -10.72
C TYR A 230 18.23 -40.31 -10.33
N ALA A 231 19.21 -41.01 -10.94
CA ALA A 231 19.53 -42.40 -10.58
C ALA A 231 20.01 -42.54 -9.13
N LYS A 232 20.73 -41.55 -8.60
CA LYS A 232 21.29 -41.60 -7.24
C LYS A 232 20.28 -41.28 -6.14
N ALA A 233 19.37 -40.33 -6.38
CA ALA A 233 18.54 -39.76 -5.30
C ALA A 233 17.09 -39.47 -5.72
N VAL A 234 16.64 -39.99 -6.87
CA VAL A 234 15.30 -39.71 -7.46
C VAL A 234 15.00 -38.21 -7.46
N SER A 235 16.03 -37.42 -7.77
CA SER A 235 15.99 -35.96 -7.65
C SER A 235 16.96 -35.31 -8.64
N LEU A 236 16.58 -34.14 -9.16
CA LEU A 236 17.45 -33.32 -10.00
C LEU A 236 18.25 -32.27 -9.22
N ALA A 237 18.27 -32.35 -7.88
CA ALA A 237 18.93 -31.36 -7.02
C ALA A 237 20.43 -31.16 -7.33
N THR A 238 21.13 -32.19 -7.83
CA THR A 238 22.56 -32.10 -8.19
C THR A 238 22.82 -32.01 -9.69
N ALA A 239 21.77 -31.96 -10.51
CA ALA A 239 21.90 -31.97 -11.97
C ALA A 239 22.67 -30.76 -12.52
N GLY A 240 22.58 -29.60 -11.84
CA GLY A 240 23.29 -28.38 -12.19
C GLY A 240 24.70 -28.22 -11.60
N ARG A 241 25.30 -29.29 -11.06
CA ARG A 241 26.60 -29.22 -10.36
C ARG A 241 27.71 -28.58 -11.19
N PHE A 242 27.74 -28.84 -12.49
CA PHE A 242 28.80 -28.34 -13.40
C PHE A 242 28.34 -27.17 -14.28
N SER A 243 27.10 -26.67 -14.12
CA SER A 243 26.55 -25.61 -14.96
C SER A 243 26.67 -24.20 -14.36
N ASN A 244 27.40 -24.05 -13.25
CA ASN A 244 27.68 -22.77 -12.61
C ASN A 244 29.06 -22.19 -12.98
N SER A 245 29.29 -20.91 -12.71
CA SER A 245 30.52 -20.20 -13.08
C SER A 245 31.75 -20.61 -12.26
N ALA A 246 31.57 -21.13 -11.04
CA ALA A 246 32.67 -21.57 -10.17
C ALA A 246 33.13 -23.02 -10.44
N SER A 247 32.45 -23.76 -11.32
CA SER A 247 32.84 -25.11 -11.73
C SER A 247 34.27 -25.13 -12.28
N ALA A 248 35.10 -26.06 -11.79
CA ALA A 248 36.50 -26.18 -12.19
C ALA A 248 36.68 -26.32 -13.71
N VAL A 249 35.77 -27.06 -14.37
CA VAL A 249 35.80 -27.27 -15.82
C VAL A 249 35.48 -25.96 -16.57
N ASN A 250 34.50 -25.19 -16.08
CA ASN A 250 34.15 -23.90 -16.68
C ASN A 250 35.26 -22.86 -16.47
N LEU A 251 35.89 -22.86 -15.29
CA LEU A 251 37.05 -22.02 -14.99
C LEU A 251 38.23 -22.35 -15.91
N LEU A 252 38.53 -23.63 -16.13
CA LEU A 252 39.61 -24.06 -17.01
C LEU A 252 39.39 -23.58 -18.45
N VAL A 253 38.17 -23.75 -18.98
CA VAL A 253 37.78 -23.23 -20.31
C VAL A 253 37.94 -21.71 -20.36
N ALA A 254 37.43 -20.98 -19.36
CA ALA A 254 37.52 -19.53 -19.31
C ALA A 254 38.97 -19.02 -19.24
N VAL A 255 39.84 -19.66 -18.46
CA VAL A 255 41.27 -19.34 -18.36
C VAL A 255 41.98 -19.55 -19.70
N CYS A 256 41.77 -20.69 -20.35
CA CYS A 256 42.38 -20.97 -21.67
C CYS A 256 41.92 -19.95 -22.72
N LEU A 257 40.63 -19.64 -22.77
CA LEU A 257 40.08 -18.63 -23.68
C LEU A 257 40.63 -17.23 -23.37
N ALA A 258 40.73 -16.85 -22.10
CA ALA A 258 41.29 -15.55 -21.69
C ALA A 258 42.76 -15.41 -22.11
N ILE A 259 43.59 -16.45 -21.92
CA ILE A 259 44.99 -16.47 -22.36
C ILE A 259 45.09 -16.31 -23.88
N VAL A 260 44.29 -17.07 -24.64
CA VAL A 260 44.30 -17.02 -26.10
C VAL A 260 43.85 -15.64 -26.61
N PHE A 261 42.77 -15.09 -26.04
CA PHE A 261 42.30 -13.75 -26.40
C PHE A 261 43.32 -12.68 -26.02
N TRP A 262 43.93 -12.79 -24.83
CA TRP A 262 44.98 -11.87 -24.42
C TRP A 262 46.16 -11.91 -25.39
N GLN A 263 46.72 -13.07 -25.72
CA GLN A 263 47.82 -13.19 -26.69
C GLN A 263 47.48 -12.58 -28.06
N LYS A 264 46.25 -12.77 -28.53
CA LYS A 264 45.79 -12.24 -29.82
C LYS A 264 45.63 -10.72 -29.83
N PHE A 265 45.22 -10.14 -28.70
CA PHE A 265 44.83 -8.73 -28.61
C PHE A 265 45.72 -7.85 -27.72
N GLU A 266 46.73 -8.40 -27.04
CA GLU A 266 47.68 -7.66 -26.21
C GLU A 266 48.32 -6.48 -26.98
N PRO A 267 48.80 -6.63 -28.24
CA PRO A 267 49.44 -5.52 -28.95
C PRO A 267 48.48 -4.37 -29.29
N VAL A 268 47.17 -4.68 -29.28
CA VAL A 268 46.10 -3.71 -29.49
C VAL A 268 45.76 -3.05 -28.16
N ALA A 269 45.55 -3.85 -27.12
CA ALA A 269 45.15 -3.40 -25.78
C ALA A 269 46.20 -2.46 -25.16
N SER A 270 47.49 -2.78 -25.31
CA SER A 270 48.60 -1.96 -24.80
C SER A 270 48.77 -0.62 -25.52
N LYS A 271 48.28 -0.50 -26.76
CA LYS A 271 48.32 0.73 -27.59
C LYS A 271 47.04 1.55 -27.55
N LEU A 272 46.00 1.10 -26.83
CA LEU A 272 44.77 1.87 -26.68
C LEU A 272 45.04 3.10 -25.81
N ALA A 273 44.59 4.26 -26.29
CA ALA A 273 44.54 5.46 -25.45
C ALA A 273 43.73 5.17 -24.17
N THR A 274 44.17 5.72 -23.04
CA THR A 274 43.56 5.53 -21.72
C THR A 274 42.04 5.73 -21.73
N VAL A 275 41.55 6.71 -22.51
CA VAL A 275 40.12 6.98 -22.68
C VAL A 275 39.38 5.82 -23.35
N ARG A 276 39.97 5.16 -24.36
CA ARG A 276 39.35 4.02 -25.06
C ARG A 276 39.35 2.78 -24.17
N LEU A 277 40.45 2.53 -23.45
CA LEU A 277 40.52 1.44 -22.47
C LEU A 277 39.46 1.63 -21.38
N LYS A 278 39.28 2.86 -20.89
CA LYS A 278 38.27 3.19 -19.89
C LYS A 278 36.84 2.89 -20.35
N LYS A 279 36.49 3.23 -21.59
CA LYS A 279 35.17 2.88 -22.16
C LYS A 279 34.91 1.37 -22.18
N ILE A 280 35.94 0.56 -22.42
CA ILE A 280 35.84 -0.90 -22.42
C ILE A 280 35.63 -1.43 -21.00
N THR A 281 36.41 -0.94 -20.02
CA THR A 281 36.23 -1.35 -18.61
C THR A 281 34.87 -0.92 -18.06
N ASP A 282 34.36 0.23 -18.47
CA ASP A 282 33.06 0.74 -18.02
C ASP A 282 31.90 -0.08 -18.61
N LEU A 283 32.03 -0.55 -19.86
CA LEU A 283 31.08 -1.48 -20.46
C LEU A 283 31.04 -2.79 -19.69
N ILE A 284 32.21 -3.33 -19.30
CA ILE A 284 32.31 -4.54 -18.49
C ILE A 284 31.67 -4.33 -17.11
N LEU A 285 32.02 -3.24 -16.40
CA LEU A 285 31.47 -2.95 -15.08
C LEU A 285 29.95 -2.69 -15.11
N GLY A 286 29.46 -1.98 -16.12
CA GLY A 286 28.02 -1.79 -16.33
C GLY A 286 27.31 -3.11 -16.62
N ALA A 287 27.89 -3.98 -17.45
CA ALA A 287 27.33 -5.30 -17.72
C ALA A 287 27.29 -6.20 -16.48
N LEU A 288 28.36 -6.17 -15.67
CA LEU A 288 28.40 -6.84 -14.38
C LEU A 288 27.33 -6.28 -13.44
N ALA A 289 27.11 -4.97 -13.43
CA ALA A 289 26.09 -4.35 -12.58
C ALA A 289 24.69 -4.79 -13.00
N VAL A 290 24.46 -4.98 -14.30
CA VAL A 290 23.21 -5.56 -14.80
C VAL A 290 23.08 -7.04 -14.44
N SER A 291 24.16 -7.82 -14.60
CA SER A 291 24.11 -9.27 -14.40
C SER A 291 24.05 -9.70 -12.93
N ASP A 292 24.64 -8.91 -12.03
CA ASP A 292 24.87 -9.21 -10.61
C ASP A 292 23.86 -8.51 -9.68
N GLY A 293 23.20 -7.44 -10.16
CA GLY A 293 22.30 -6.63 -9.35
C GLY A 293 20.92 -7.24 -9.15
N TYR A 294 20.58 -7.65 -7.93
CA TYR A 294 19.24 -8.19 -7.58
C TYR A 294 18.07 -7.26 -7.93
N LEU A 295 18.24 -5.95 -7.63
CA LEU A 295 17.25 -4.92 -7.97
C LEU A 295 16.93 -4.94 -9.47
N LEU A 296 17.97 -5.06 -10.28
CA LEU A 296 17.84 -5.00 -11.72
C LEU A 296 17.21 -6.24 -12.30
N TYR A 297 17.72 -7.38 -11.84
CA TYR A 297 17.15 -8.67 -12.14
C TYR A 297 15.65 -8.71 -11.84
N SER A 298 15.22 -8.33 -10.63
CA SER A 298 13.80 -8.38 -10.24
C SER A 298 12.93 -7.47 -11.11
N THR A 299 13.45 -6.31 -11.51
CA THR A 299 12.76 -5.37 -12.40
C THR A 299 12.55 -6.00 -13.77
N ILE A 300 13.59 -6.60 -14.35
CA ILE A 300 13.54 -7.24 -15.67
C ILE A 300 12.68 -8.50 -15.65
N PHE A 301 12.75 -9.29 -14.58
CA PHE A 301 11.87 -10.44 -14.39
C PHE A 301 10.39 -10.04 -14.39
N ASN A 302 10.05 -8.94 -13.71
CA ASN A 302 8.67 -8.42 -13.68
C ASN A 302 8.22 -7.91 -15.07
N ILE A 303 9.10 -7.27 -15.85
CA ILE A 303 8.83 -6.91 -17.26
C ILE A 303 8.47 -8.16 -18.05
N ASN A 304 9.34 -9.17 -17.98
CA ASN A 304 9.21 -10.39 -18.75
C ASN A 304 7.95 -11.17 -18.37
N ASN A 305 7.56 -11.20 -17.10
CA ASN A 305 6.33 -11.86 -16.67
C ASN A 305 5.06 -11.09 -17.06
N LYS A 306 5.07 -9.75 -16.98
CA LYS A 306 3.92 -8.94 -17.39
C LYS A 306 3.65 -9.04 -18.89
N TRP A 307 4.71 -9.20 -19.69
CA TRP A 307 4.60 -9.43 -21.14
C TRP A 307 4.31 -10.90 -21.51
N ASN A 308 4.75 -11.89 -20.71
CA ASN A 308 4.65 -13.33 -21.03
C ASN A 308 3.50 -14.08 -20.34
N SER A 309 2.44 -13.42 -19.87
CA SER A 309 1.37 -14.15 -19.16
C SER A 309 0.60 -15.18 -20.01
N ASN A 310 0.84 -15.27 -21.34
CA ASN A 310 0.10 -16.16 -22.24
C ASN A 310 0.92 -16.99 -23.27
N HIS A 311 2.27 -17.02 -23.24
CA HIS A 311 3.05 -17.60 -24.36
C HIS A 311 4.16 -18.61 -23.97
N LEU A 312 4.36 -19.59 -24.87
CA LEU A 312 5.32 -20.71 -24.81
C LEU A 312 6.78 -20.25 -24.66
N GLY A 313 7.60 -21.08 -24.01
CA GLY A 313 8.99 -20.77 -23.62
C GLY A 313 9.98 -20.42 -24.75
N SER A 314 9.65 -20.68 -26.02
CA SER A 314 10.48 -20.31 -27.18
C SER A 314 10.55 -18.80 -27.42
N ILE A 315 9.48 -18.06 -27.11
CA ILE A 315 9.43 -16.60 -27.26
C ILE A 315 10.33 -15.91 -26.22
N LYS A 316 10.47 -16.48 -25.02
CA LYS A 316 11.35 -15.96 -23.95
C LYS A 316 12.83 -15.95 -24.36
N LEU A 317 13.29 -16.96 -25.10
CA LEU A 317 14.67 -17.01 -25.59
C LEU A 317 14.95 -15.91 -26.62
N ILE A 318 14.00 -15.65 -27.52
CA ILE A 318 14.13 -14.60 -28.54
C ILE A 318 14.24 -13.22 -27.89
N PHE A 319 13.40 -12.92 -26.89
CA PHE A 319 13.50 -11.68 -26.14
C PHE A 319 14.82 -11.58 -25.36
N ALA A 320 15.25 -12.64 -24.67
CA ALA A 320 16.53 -12.63 -23.95
C ALA A 320 17.74 -12.44 -24.90
N LEU A 321 17.69 -12.99 -26.11
CA LEU A 321 18.71 -12.77 -27.15
C LEU A 321 18.71 -11.32 -27.66
N ALA A 322 17.53 -10.73 -27.88
CA ALA A 322 17.42 -9.32 -28.25
C ALA A 322 17.93 -8.40 -27.12
N GLU A 323 17.55 -8.67 -25.88
CA GLU A 323 18.02 -7.94 -24.70
C GLU A 323 19.54 -8.04 -24.53
N ALA A 324 20.12 -9.22 -24.73
CA ALA A 324 21.57 -9.43 -24.69
C ALA A 324 22.36 -8.57 -25.70
N ILE A 325 21.71 -8.03 -26.73
CA ILE A 325 22.29 -7.10 -27.71
C ILE A 325 21.97 -5.64 -27.38
N ILE A 326 20.73 -5.36 -26.94
CA ILE A 326 20.25 -4.00 -26.64
C ILE A 326 20.91 -3.44 -25.37
N PHE A 327 20.99 -4.24 -24.30
CA PHE A 327 21.51 -3.77 -23.01
C PHE A 327 22.99 -3.33 -23.07
N PRO A 328 23.92 -4.03 -23.74
CA PRO A 328 25.27 -3.53 -23.95
C PRO A 328 25.33 -2.15 -24.63
N LEU A 329 24.44 -1.89 -25.60
CA LEU A 329 24.35 -0.60 -26.29
C LEU A 329 23.82 0.49 -25.37
N LEU A 330 22.80 0.18 -24.56
CA LEU A 330 22.26 1.08 -23.54
C LEU A 330 23.32 1.43 -22.49
N ILE A 331 24.02 0.42 -21.95
CA ILE A 331 25.12 0.61 -21.01
C ILE A 331 26.18 1.52 -21.64
N TRP A 332 26.60 1.22 -22.86
CA TRP A 332 27.59 2.01 -23.58
C TRP A 332 27.17 3.48 -23.74
N GLY A 333 25.90 3.75 -24.06
CA GLY A 333 25.33 5.10 -24.16
C GLY A 333 25.25 5.83 -22.82
N LEU A 334 24.86 5.13 -21.75
CA LEU A 334 24.72 5.70 -20.40
C LEU A 334 26.07 6.04 -19.75
N ASN A 335 27.10 5.23 -20.01
CA ASN A 335 28.40 5.33 -19.35
C ASN A 335 29.04 6.72 -19.48
N GLY A 336 28.91 7.36 -20.66
CA GLY A 336 29.46 8.70 -20.88
C GLY A 336 28.86 9.74 -19.92
N GLY A 337 27.53 9.76 -19.80
CA GLY A 337 26.81 10.69 -18.91
C GLY A 337 27.07 10.39 -17.43
N LEU A 338 27.05 9.12 -17.04
CA LEU A 338 27.33 8.71 -15.65
C LEU A 338 28.75 9.08 -15.23
N ARG A 339 29.75 8.85 -16.08
CA ARG A 339 31.14 9.21 -15.79
C ARG A 339 31.33 10.71 -15.69
N TRP A 340 30.73 11.49 -16.58
CA TRP A 340 30.72 12.95 -16.46
C TRP A 340 30.12 13.40 -15.13
N LEU A 341 28.99 12.81 -14.72
CA LEU A 341 28.33 13.15 -13.46
C LEU A 341 29.18 12.76 -12.24
N THR A 342 29.81 11.57 -12.23
CA THR A 342 30.73 11.18 -11.15
C THR A 342 31.88 12.17 -10.99
N ALA A 343 32.47 12.61 -12.10
CA ALA A 343 33.57 13.57 -12.08
C ALA A 343 33.11 14.91 -11.49
N LYS A 344 31.95 15.42 -11.91
CA LYS A 344 31.37 16.67 -11.41
C LYS A 344 31.03 16.62 -9.92
N LEU A 345 30.46 15.51 -9.45
CA LEU A 345 30.11 15.34 -8.03
C LEU A 345 31.35 15.26 -7.13
N LEU A 346 32.44 14.69 -7.64
CA LEU A 346 33.70 14.55 -6.90
C LEU A 346 34.64 15.74 -7.06
N GLU A 347 34.37 16.65 -8.00
CA GLU A 347 35.17 17.85 -8.26
C GLU A 347 35.54 18.61 -6.97
N PRO A 348 34.62 18.89 -6.03
CA PRO A 348 34.94 19.63 -4.80
C PRO A 348 35.89 18.90 -3.85
N MET A 349 35.97 17.57 -3.95
CA MET A 349 36.79 16.71 -3.09
C MET A 349 37.99 16.11 -3.83
N SER A 350 38.14 16.43 -5.12
CA SER A 350 39.04 15.72 -6.03
C SER A 350 40.51 15.88 -5.63
N SER A 351 40.93 17.08 -5.24
CA SER A 351 42.30 17.38 -4.77
C SER A 351 42.60 16.66 -3.45
N TRP A 352 41.64 16.62 -2.52
CA TRP A 352 41.79 15.90 -1.26
C TRP A 352 41.94 14.40 -1.50
N LEU A 353 41.05 13.79 -2.30
CA LEU A 353 41.08 12.36 -2.64
C LEU A 353 42.37 11.94 -3.36
N GLN A 354 42.99 12.86 -4.10
CA GLN A 354 44.21 12.60 -4.85
C GLN A 354 45.46 12.60 -3.98
N GLN A 355 45.43 13.33 -2.85
CA GLN A 355 46.52 13.39 -1.87
C GLN A 355 46.50 12.22 -0.87
N GLN A 356 45.36 11.51 -0.74
CA GLN A 356 45.25 10.37 0.16
C GLN A 356 45.85 9.10 -0.45
N THR A 357 46.71 8.42 0.30
CA THR A 357 47.11 7.03 0.02
C THR A 357 46.14 6.08 0.71
N LEU A 358 46.01 4.85 0.21
CA LEU A 358 45.12 3.86 0.81
C LEU A 358 45.57 3.49 2.24
N VAL A 359 46.89 3.42 2.47
CA VAL A 359 47.50 3.20 3.80
C VAL A 359 47.28 4.40 4.70
N GLY A 360 47.55 5.63 4.23
CA GLY A 360 47.32 6.85 5.03
C GLY A 360 45.84 7.10 5.35
N TRP A 361 44.93 6.62 4.51
CA TRP A 361 43.49 6.61 4.81
C TRP A 361 43.15 5.57 5.89
N LEU A 362 43.74 4.37 5.87
CA LEU A 362 43.57 3.38 6.94
C LEU A 362 44.14 3.90 8.28
N ASP A 363 45.25 4.62 8.27
CA ASP A 363 45.79 5.29 9.47
C ASP A 363 44.83 6.38 9.99
N GLN A 364 44.08 7.03 9.12
CA GLN A 364 42.99 7.93 9.51
C GLN A 364 41.78 7.19 10.09
N VAL A 365 41.53 5.94 9.67
CA VAL A 365 40.49 5.08 10.26
C VAL A 365 40.84 4.75 11.72
N VAL A 366 42.12 4.51 12.03
CA VAL A 366 42.58 4.37 13.43
C VAL A 366 42.32 5.65 14.24
N ASN A 367 42.36 6.82 13.59
CA ASN A 367 42.01 8.12 14.16
C ASN A 367 40.50 8.50 14.01
N LEU A 368 39.62 7.53 13.73
CA LEU A 368 38.17 7.74 13.64
C LEU A 368 37.59 8.57 14.79
N PRO A 369 37.99 8.37 16.07
CA PRO A 369 37.49 9.20 17.17
C PRO A 369 37.80 10.69 17.01
N GLN A 370 38.98 11.05 16.49
CA GLN A 370 39.35 12.45 16.25
C GLN A 370 38.62 13.04 15.05
N LEU A 371 38.44 12.27 13.97
CA LEU A 371 37.63 12.68 12.82
C LEU A 371 36.16 12.85 13.20
N PHE A 372 35.61 11.94 14.00
CA PHE A 372 34.28 12.05 14.57
C PHE A 372 34.17 13.28 15.47
N LYS A 373 35.16 13.55 16.31
CA LYS A 373 35.21 14.77 17.13
C LYS A 373 35.20 16.04 16.27
N LYS A 374 36.00 16.11 15.20
CA LYS A 374 36.01 17.24 14.24
C LYS A 374 34.67 17.37 13.51
N PHE A 375 34.10 16.25 13.04
CA PHE A 375 32.80 16.22 12.39
C PHE A 375 31.68 16.67 13.34
N TRP A 376 31.65 16.14 14.57
CA TRP A 376 30.73 16.54 15.62
C TRP A 376 30.87 18.03 15.93
N GLN A 377 32.08 18.55 16.11
CA GLN A 377 32.30 19.98 16.35
C GLN A 377 31.73 20.85 15.21
N LYS A 378 31.89 20.42 13.95
CA LYS A 378 31.39 21.12 12.77
C LYS A 378 29.87 20.98 12.59
N SER A 379 29.30 19.82 12.89
CA SER A 379 27.93 19.44 12.53
C SER A 379 26.97 19.32 13.72
N ARG A 380 27.44 19.46 14.97
CA ARG A 380 26.67 19.23 16.21
C ARG A 380 25.30 19.89 16.20
N ARG A 381 25.21 21.15 15.77
CA ARG A 381 23.95 21.89 15.75
C ARG A 381 22.94 21.25 14.81
N GLN A 382 23.37 20.81 13.63
CA GLN A 382 22.50 20.18 12.63
C GLN A 382 22.06 18.78 13.10
N LEU A 383 22.97 18.01 13.70
CA LEU A 383 22.67 16.68 14.24
C LEU A 383 21.71 16.74 15.43
N LEU A 384 21.91 17.68 16.34
CA LEU A 384 21.02 17.88 17.49
C LEU A 384 19.61 18.30 17.04
N VAL A 385 19.52 19.14 16.01
CA VAL A 385 18.22 19.58 15.47
C VAL A 385 17.53 18.45 14.74
N PHE A 386 18.26 17.70 13.92
CA PHE A 386 17.72 16.49 13.29
C PHE A 386 17.22 15.51 14.36
N GLY A 387 18.02 15.26 15.40
CA GLY A 387 17.63 14.43 16.54
C GLY A 387 16.38 14.95 17.24
N TRP A 388 16.29 16.26 17.48
CA TRP A 388 15.10 16.87 18.08
C TRP A 388 13.86 16.72 17.19
N LEU A 389 13.95 17.02 15.89
CA LEU A 389 12.84 16.83 14.97
C LEU A 389 12.43 15.35 14.86
N TYR A 390 13.40 14.43 14.90
CA TYR A 390 13.15 12.99 14.95
C TYR A 390 12.38 12.60 16.22
N LEU A 391 12.77 13.11 17.38
CA LEU A 391 12.07 12.88 18.63
C LEU A 391 10.65 13.46 18.60
N VAL A 392 10.46 14.67 18.07
CA VAL A 392 9.13 15.28 17.90
C VAL A 392 8.26 14.46 16.96
N ALA A 393 8.79 14.00 15.83
CA ALA A 393 8.08 13.13 14.90
C ALA A 393 7.71 11.79 15.55
N ALA A 394 8.65 11.13 16.23
CA ALA A 394 8.38 9.90 16.95
C ALA A 394 7.33 10.10 18.06
N ALA A 395 7.45 11.15 18.86
CA ALA A 395 6.48 11.50 19.89
C ALA A 395 5.09 11.72 19.30
N SER A 396 4.97 12.42 18.17
CA SER A 396 3.69 12.63 17.50
C SER A 396 2.99 11.33 17.09
N MET A 397 3.76 10.32 16.68
CA MET A 397 3.24 8.99 16.37
C MET A 397 2.85 8.22 17.65
N LEU A 398 3.71 8.26 18.68
CA LEU A 398 3.43 7.58 19.95
C LEU A 398 2.16 8.15 20.63
N ILE A 399 1.95 9.46 20.60
CA ILE A 399 0.76 10.14 21.16
C ILE A 399 -0.54 9.61 20.54
N MET A 400 -0.53 9.11 19.30
CA MET A 400 -1.73 8.56 18.65
C MET A 400 -2.17 7.20 19.21
N ASN A 401 -1.35 6.56 20.03
CA ASN A 401 -1.63 5.23 20.58
C ASN A 401 -2.16 5.34 22.02
N THR A 402 -3.08 4.42 22.38
CA THR A 402 -3.71 4.36 23.71
C THR A 402 -2.97 3.45 24.69
N SER A 403 -2.22 2.48 24.16
CA SER A 403 -1.49 1.49 24.94
C SER A 403 -0.05 1.37 24.44
N PHE A 404 0.77 0.66 25.21
CA PHE A 404 2.14 0.31 24.79
C PHE A 404 2.20 -0.85 23.79
N GLN A 405 1.04 -1.26 23.26
CA GLN A 405 0.90 -2.29 22.25
C GLN A 405 0.15 -1.71 21.04
N ILE A 406 0.48 -2.21 19.87
CA ILE A 406 -0.24 -1.92 18.64
C ILE A 406 -0.57 -3.23 17.93
N SER A 407 -1.81 -3.34 17.45
CA SER A 407 -2.29 -4.47 16.66
C SER A 407 -2.55 -3.99 15.24
N PRO A 408 -1.50 -3.81 14.40
CA PRO A 408 -1.65 -3.29 13.04
C PRO A 408 -2.44 -4.22 12.11
N SER A 409 -2.66 -5.48 12.52
CA SER A 409 -3.59 -6.42 11.91
C SER A 409 -4.19 -7.32 13.00
N THR A 410 -5.26 -8.05 12.66
CA THR A 410 -5.92 -9.00 13.57
C THR A 410 -5.02 -10.15 14.04
N ALA A 411 -3.89 -10.38 13.36
CA ALA A 411 -3.00 -11.52 13.63
C ALA A 411 -1.70 -11.14 14.38
N LEU A 412 -1.39 -9.85 14.52
CA LEU A 412 -0.09 -9.40 15.02
C LEU A 412 -0.28 -8.29 16.05
N THR A 413 0.26 -8.52 17.25
CA THR A 413 0.39 -7.51 18.30
C THR A 413 1.86 -7.27 18.55
N SER A 414 2.29 -6.01 18.61
CA SER A 414 3.69 -5.63 18.81
C SER A 414 3.81 -4.54 19.85
N ASN A 415 4.96 -4.48 20.53
CA ASN A 415 5.30 -3.35 21.38
C ASN A 415 5.39 -2.07 20.52
N ILE A 416 4.77 -0.98 20.97
CA ILE A 416 4.70 0.26 20.19
C ILE A 416 6.07 0.87 19.91
N PHE A 417 7.02 0.79 20.83
CA PHE A 417 8.36 1.35 20.63
C PHE A 417 9.13 0.58 19.57
N VAL A 418 9.07 -0.76 19.62
CA VAL A 418 9.67 -1.61 18.57
C VAL A 418 9.02 -1.29 17.22
N TYR A 419 7.69 -1.20 17.19
CA TYR A 419 6.95 -0.89 15.98
C TYR A 419 7.31 0.50 15.41
N THR A 420 7.27 1.54 16.22
CA THR A 420 7.53 2.92 15.80
C THR A 420 9.00 3.09 15.36
N PHE A 421 9.97 2.69 16.19
CA PHE A 421 11.39 2.99 15.93
C PHE A 421 12.07 2.06 14.93
N PHE A 422 11.61 0.81 14.77
CA PHE A 422 12.27 -0.15 13.89
C PHE A 422 11.43 -0.51 12.67
N ILE A 423 10.11 -0.65 12.82
CA ILE A 423 9.22 -1.01 11.69
C ILE A 423 8.79 0.25 10.92
N ARG A 424 8.45 1.34 11.63
CA ARG A 424 7.98 2.61 11.04
C ARG A 424 9.06 3.69 10.97
N PHE A 425 10.33 3.33 11.10
CA PHE A 425 11.46 4.25 10.95
C PHE A 425 11.38 5.15 9.70
N PRO A 426 11.04 4.65 8.50
CA PRO A 426 10.95 5.49 7.30
C PRO A 426 9.88 6.57 7.37
N VAL A 427 8.78 6.29 8.09
CA VAL A 427 7.66 7.22 8.27
C VAL A 427 8.03 8.34 9.23
N ILE A 428 8.81 8.03 10.27
CA ILE A 428 9.39 9.06 11.14
C ILE A 428 10.25 10.01 10.30
N LEU A 429 11.10 9.49 9.39
CA LEU A 429 11.90 10.32 8.51
C LEU A 429 11.03 11.21 7.60
N LEU A 430 9.92 10.70 7.06
CA LEU A 430 8.98 11.50 6.29
C LEU A 430 8.36 12.64 7.14
N ASN A 431 7.97 12.36 8.38
CA ASN A 431 7.50 13.39 9.31
C ASN A 431 8.62 14.40 9.68
N VAL A 432 9.87 13.97 9.78
CA VAL A 432 11.04 14.87 9.96
C VAL A 432 11.22 15.79 8.75
N LEU A 433 11.02 15.30 7.53
CA LEU A 433 11.05 16.13 6.31
C LEU A 433 9.92 17.16 6.31
N LEU A 434 8.70 16.77 6.71
CA LEU A 434 7.56 17.69 6.88
C LEU A 434 7.86 18.77 7.92
N LEU A 435 8.36 18.39 9.09
CA LEU A 435 8.81 19.30 10.15
C LEU A 435 9.92 20.24 9.65
N THR A 436 10.88 19.72 8.89
CA THR A 436 11.99 20.52 8.35
C THR A 436 11.49 21.55 7.34
N ALA A 437 10.59 21.16 6.44
CA ALA A 437 9.98 22.07 5.46
C ALA A 437 9.18 23.18 6.16
N LEU A 438 8.37 22.82 7.17
CA LEU A 438 7.63 23.79 7.98
C LEU A 438 8.58 24.73 8.73
N LEU A 439 9.63 24.21 9.36
CA LEU A 439 10.65 24.99 10.04
C LEU A 439 11.31 26.01 9.10
N MET A 440 11.69 25.60 7.89
CA MET A 440 12.31 26.51 6.92
C MET A 440 11.33 27.62 6.49
N ILE A 441 10.06 27.30 6.30
CA ILE A 441 9.02 28.29 5.97
C ILE A 441 8.84 29.30 7.11
N LEU A 442 8.60 28.84 8.34
CA LEU A 442 8.41 29.73 9.48
C LEU A 442 9.65 30.60 9.74
N ARG A 443 10.85 30.01 9.58
CA ARG A 443 12.10 30.73 9.74
C ARG A 443 12.26 31.85 8.71
N PHE A 444 11.99 31.59 7.43
CA PHE A 444 12.31 32.55 6.37
C PHE A 444 11.18 33.52 6.03
N ILE A 445 9.92 33.19 6.33
CA ILE A 445 8.76 34.06 6.08
C ILE A 445 8.43 34.92 7.31
N LEU A 446 8.35 34.32 8.51
CA LEU A 446 7.67 34.96 9.65
C LEU A 446 8.61 35.56 10.69
N PHE A 447 9.65 34.82 11.12
CA PHE A 447 10.36 35.19 12.35
C PHE A 447 11.80 35.68 12.14
N ASP A 448 12.43 35.32 11.02
CA ASP A 448 13.88 35.43 10.78
C ASP A 448 14.78 34.95 11.95
N ASN A 449 14.20 34.16 12.84
CA ASN A 449 14.74 33.74 14.13
C ASN A 449 14.67 32.22 14.20
N TYR A 450 15.82 31.59 14.40
CA TYR A 450 15.96 30.15 14.29
C TYR A 450 15.28 29.39 15.44
N TRP A 451 15.52 29.81 16.67
CA TRP A 451 15.04 29.10 17.86
C TRP A 451 13.54 29.25 18.01
N THR A 452 13.01 30.45 17.77
CA THR A 452 11.57 30.70 17.78
C THR A 452 10.85 29.87 16.72
N ALA A 453 11.38 29.81 15.49
CA ALA A 453 10.80 28.97 14.44
C ALA A 453 10.83 27.48 14.81
N LEU A 454 11.93 26.98 15.38
CA LEU A 454 12.04 25.59 15.85
C LEU A 454 11.01 25.27 16.92
N THR A 455 10.90 26.12 17.94
CA THR A 455 9.93 25.94 19.03
C THR A 455 8.50 25.96 18.52
N ILE A 456 8.14 26.92 17.66
CA ILE A 456 6.77 27.00 17.10
C ILE A 456 6.46 25.78 16.23
N THR A 457 7.40 25.35 15.38
CA THR A 457 7.23 24.13 14.58
C THR A 457 7.00 22.90 15.46
N SER A 458 7.79 22.73 16.53
CA SER A 458 7.64 21.60 17.46
C SER A 458 6.33 21.64 18.24
N LEU A 459 5.98 22.81 18.78
CA LEU A 459 4.72 23.00 19.51
C LEU A 459 3.51 22.75 18.61
N PHE A 460 3.52 23.25 17.38
CA PHE A 460 2.44 22.99 16.41
C PHE A 460 2.23 21.48 16.22
N TYR A 461 3.30 20.73 15.97
CA TYR A 461 3.21 19.28 15.73
C TYR A 461 2.68 18.50 16.94
N LEU A 462 3.18 18.83 18.14
CA LEU A 462 2.79 18.18 19.39
C LEU A 462 1.35 18.53 19.78
N ILE A 463 0.97 19.81 19.73
CA ILE A 463 -0.39 20.27 20.03
C ILE A 463 -1.39 19.67 19.03
N PHE A 464 -1.08 19.69 17.74
CA PHE A 464 -1.94 19.08 16.72
C PHE A 464 -2.15 17.58 16.97
N SER A 465 -1.10 16.89 17.42
CA SER A 465 -1.18 15.48 17.82
C SER A 465 -2.02 15.30 19.07
N LEU A 466 -1.86 16.13 20.11
CA LEU A 466 -2.68 16.05 21.33
C LEU A 466 -4.17 16.32 21.05
N ILE A 467 -4.49 17.29 20.19
CA ILE A 467 -5.88 17.57 19.76
C ILE A 467 -6.43 16.37 18.98
N SER A 468 -5.65 15.84 18.03
CA SER A 468 -6.04 14.65 17.26
C SER A 468 -6.27 13.44 18.17
N ARG A 469 -5.44 13.26 19.19
CA ARG A 469 -5.57 12.18 20.17
C ARG A 469 -6.83 12.32 21.01
N SER A 470 -7.11 13.53 21.48
CA SER A 470 -8.31 13.84 22.25
C SER A 470 -9.57 13.59 21.40
N LYS A 471 -9.55 14.00 20.13
CA LYS A 471 -10.65 13.73 19.20
C LYS A 471 -10.80 12.24 18.92
N LEU A 472 -9.70 11.50 18.73
CA LEU A 472 -9.71 10.05 18.54
C LEU A 472 -10.42 9.33 19.69
N GLN A 473 -10.19 9.72 20.95
CA GLN A 473 -10.87 9.11 22.11
C GLN A 473 -12.37 9.33 22.12
N ILE A 474 -12.83 10.43 21.53
CA ILE A 474 -14.23 10.82 21.57
C ILE A 474 -14.96 10.28 20.34
N ARG A 475 -14.34 10.31 19.15
CA ARG A 475 -15.00 10.14 17.85
C ARG A 475 -14.41 9.07 16.94
N ASP A 476 -13.40 8.31 17.39
CA ASP A 476 -12.68 7.32 16.57
C ASP A 476 -12.19 7.88 15.22
N GLU A 477 -11.83 9.16 15.20
CA GLU A 477 -11.16 9.80 14.07
C GLU A 477 -10.22 10.93 14.58
N PRO A 478 -9.05 11.13 13.95
CA PRO A 478 -8.15 12.24 14.26
C PRO A 478 -8.74 13.55 13.71
N VAL A 479 -8.00 14.64 13.84
CA VAL A 479 -8.36 15.87 13.14
C VAL A 479 -8.30 15.60 11.63
N LEU A 480 -9.39 15.93 10.94
CA LEU A 480 -9.57 15.86 9.50
C LEU A 480 -9.73 17.29 8.95
N PRO A 481 -9.46 17.52 7.65
CA PRO A 481 -9.66 18.84 7.05
C PRO A 481 -11.10 19.38 7.14
N SER A 482 -12.11 18.51 7.22
CA SER A 482 -13.51 18.90 7.47
C SER A 482 -13.73 19.51 8.86
N ASP A 483 -12.86 19.26 9.84
CA ASP A 483 -12.99 19.87 11.17
C ASP A 483 -12.63 21.35 11.17
N LEU A 484 -11.85 21.84 10.20
CA LEU A 484 -11.56 23.27 10.07
C LEU A 484 -12.83 24.09 9.80
N THR A 485 -13.83 23.50 9.12
CA THR A 485 -15.14 24.15 8.98
C THR A 485 -15.98 24.08 10.27
N MET A 486 -15.62 23.20 11.19
CA MET A 486 -16.25 22.98 12.49
C MET A 486 -15.54 23.67 13.65
N LEU A 487 -14.58 24.58 13.38
CA LEU A 487 -13.80 25.30 14.41
C LEU A 487 -14.69 25.96 15.50
N LYS A 488 -15.93 26.36 15.15
CA LYS A 488 -16.91 26.89 16.12
C LYS A 488 -17.35 25.85 17.16
N ALA A 489 -17.46 24.57 16.80
CA ALA A 489 -17.80 23.47 17.72
C ALA A 489 -16.59 23.02 18.55
N THR A 490 -15.36 23.22 18.07
CA THR A 490 -14.13 22.95 18.84
C THR A 490 -14.03 23.86 20.07
N PHE A 491 -14.49 25.11 19.98
CA PHE A 491 -14.57 26.01 21.14
C PHE A 491 -15.59 25.55 22.20
N SER A 492 -16.67 24.85 21.80
CA SER A 492 -17.60 24.26 22.78
C SER A 492 -17.03 23.04 23.51
N LEU A 493 -16.06 22.33 22.91
CA LEU A 493 -15.36 21.21 23.54
C LEU A 493 -14.27 21.67 24.52
N LEU A 494 -13.67 22.85 24.31
CA LEU A 494 -12.73 23.46 25.27
C LEU A 494 -13.38 23.72 26.65
N GLY A 495 -14.69 23.94 26.70
CA GLY A 495 -15.44 24.06 27.95
C GLY A 495 -15.58 22.76 28.74
N MET A 496 -15.21 21.61 28.17
CA MET A 496 -15.22 20.29 28.82
C MET A 496 -13.85 19.90 29.41
N VAL A 497 -12.78 20.65 29.10
CA VAL A 497 -11.43 20.37 29.58
C VAL A 497 -11.21 21.08 30.91
N ASN A 498 -10.60 20.38 31.87
CA ASN A 498 -10.28 20.95 33.17
C ASN A 498 -9.42 22.23 33.01
N LEU A 499 -9.88 23.34 33.60
CA LEU A 499 -9.22 24.66 33.52
C LEU A 499 -7.75 24.61 33.96
N ALA A 500 -7.40 23.77 34.95
CA ALA A 500 -6.03 23.59 35.40
C ALA A 500 -5.12 22.99 34.32
N VAL A 501 -5.64 22.08 33.49
CA VAL A 501 -4.91 21.50 32.35
C VAL A 501 -4.66 22.55 31.27
N VAL A 502 -5.64 23.43 31.01
CA VAL A 502 -5.50 24.54 30.07
C VAL A 502 -4.44 25.54 30.54
N ILE A 503 -4.47 25.92 31.83
CA ILE A 503 -3.49 26.84 32.43
C ILE A 503 -2.09 26.22 32.39
N ALA A 504 -1.93 24.96 32.80
CA ALA A 504 -0.65 24.26 32.76
C ALA A 504 -0.09 24.16 31.33
N GLY A 505 -0.94 23.83 30.35
CA GLY A 505 -0.56 23.81 28.94
C GLY A 505 -0.11 25.18 28.43
N GLY A 506 -0.84 26.24 28.79
CA GLY A 506 -0.48 27.62 28.48
C GLY A 506 0.87 28.03 29.08
N ALA A 507 1.13 27.69 30.34
CA ALA A 507 2.40 27.96 31.01
C ALA A 507 3.59 27.26 30.34
N VAL A 508 3.42 26.00 29.91
CA VAL A 508 4.45 25.26 29.17
C VAL A 508 4.77 25.92 27.83
N VAL A 509 3.75 26.38 27.09
CA VAL A 509 3.94 27.10 25.83
C VAL A 509 4.68 28.42 26.04
N ILE A 510 4.29 29.20 27.06
CA ILE A 510 4.95 30.47 27.40
C ILE A 510 6.42 30.23 27.78
N LEU A 511 6.69 29.23 28.63
CA LEU A 511 8.05 28.89 29.03
C LEU A 511 8.90 28.45 27.83
N ALA A 512 8.37 27.60 26.94
CA ALA A 512 9.06 27.15 25.74
C ALA A 512 9.43 28.33 24.82
N LEU A 513 8.52 29.30 24.66
CA LEU A 513 8.77 30.53 23.90
C LEU A 513 9.79 31.44 24.60
N ALA A 514 9.72 31.59 25.92
CA ALA A 514 10.69 32.37 26.69
C ALA A 514 12.11 31.80 26.57
N VAL A 515 12.26 30.47 26.66
CA VAL A 515 13.53 29.76 26.43
C VAL A 515 14.01 29.96 24.99
N ALA A 516 13.11 29.91 24.00
CA ALA A 516 13.47 30.14 22.60
C ALA A 516 14.01 31.57 22.38
N ILE A 517 13.36 32.57 22.98
CA ILE A 517 13.81 33.98 22.93
C ILE A 517 15.16 34.14 23.64
N PHE A 518 15.34 33.51 24.80
CA PHE A 518 16.62 33.50 25.51
C PHE A 518 17.75 32.89 24.66
N CYS A 519 17.50 31.72 24.05
CA CYS A 519 18.42 31.07 23.13
C CYS A 519 18.73 31.92 21.90
N ASP A 520 17.76 32.67 21.37
CA ASP A 520 18.02 33.58 20.27
C ASP A 520 18.81 34.82 20.68
N ARG A 521 18.75 35.25 21.94
CA ARG A 521 19.63 36.32 22.43
C ARG A 521 21.06 35.82 22.68
N ARG A 522 21.23 34.62 23.24
CA ARG A 522 22.54 34.10 23.70
C ARG A 522 23.28 33.22 22.69
N HIS A 523 22.56 32.60 21.76
CA HIS A 523 23.07 31.63 20.78
C HIS A 523 22.55 31.90 19.36
N ARG A 524 22.67 33.16 18.90
CA ARG A 524 22.24 33.59 17.56
C ARG A 524 22.80 32.70 16.46
N VAL A 525 21.92 32.26 15.57
CA VAL A 525 22.29 31.55 14.35
C VAL A 525 22.41 32.57 13.22
N THR A 526 23.56 32.58 12.56
CA THR A 526 23.84 33.54 11.48
C THR A 526 22.78 33.48 10.37
N ARG A 527 22.41 34.67 9.89
CA ARG A 527 21.49 34.82 8.77
C ARG A 527 22.14 34.28 7.51
N ARG A 528 21.39 33.48 6.74
CA ARG A 528 21.83 33.03 5.41
C ARG A 528 21.56 34.14 4.40
N SER A 529 22.37 34.21 3.35
CA SER A 529 22.16 35.13 2.23
C SER A 529 20.77 34.93 1.60
N TRP A 530 20.17 36.01 1.10
CA TRP A 530 18.83 35.99 0.52
C TRP A 530 18.69 34.91 -0.57
N ARG A 531 19.71 34.73 -1.42
CA ARG A 531 19.76 33.66 -2.44
C ARG A 531 19.55 32.27 -1.84
N LYS A 532 20.27 31.96 -0.75
CA LYS A 532 20.14 30.66 -0.05
C LYS A 532 18.77 30.54 0.63
N ARG A 533 18.23 31.63 1.19
CA ARG A 533 16.88 31.64 1.78
C ARG A 533 15.82 31.30 0.74
N SER A 534 15.83 31.99 -0.40
CA SER A 534 14.88 31.76 -1.50
C SER A 534 14.96 30.33 -2.02
N ILE A 535 16.16 29.76 -2.15
CA ILE A 535 16.34 28.35 -2.56
C ILE A 535 15.70 27.40 -1.53
N TRP A 536 16.01 27.54 -0.24
CA TRP A 536 15.46 26.65 0.79
C TRP A 536 13.95 26.81 0.97
N LEU A 537 13.44 28.02 0.83
CA LEU A 537 12.00 28.29 0.83
C LEU A 537 11.33 27.63 -0.38
N GLY A 538 11.88 27.81 -1.58
CA GLY A 538 11.37 27.19 -2.81
C GLY A 538 11.36 25.66 -2.71
N ILE A 539 12.42 25.05 -2.20
CA ILE A 539 12.48 23.59 -1.96
C ILE A 539 11.41 23.15 -0.96
N SER A 540 11.22 23.90 0.13
CA SER A 540 10.24 23.55 1.18
C SER A 540 8.81 23.68 0.68
N LEU A 541 8.50 24.73 -0.09
CA LEU A 541 7.20 24.93 -0.72
C LEU A 541 6.94 23.87 -1.80
N LEU A 542 7.93 23.54 -2.62
CA LEU A 542 7.81 22.47 -3.61
C LEU A 542 7.55 21.12 -2.93
N PHE A 543 8.29 20.81 -1.86
CA PHE A 543 8.08 19.58 -1.09
C PHE A 543 6.67 19.51 -0.49
N LEU A 544 6.21 20.58 0.17
CA LEU A 544 4.85 20.62 0.72
C LEU A 544 3.77 20.65 -0.37
N SER A 545 4.00 21.25 -1.53
CA SER A 545 3.05 21.17 -2.65
C SER A 545 2.82 19.75 -3.12
N GLY A 546 3.82 18.87 -2.94
CA GLY A 546 3.69 17.44 -3.18
C GLY A 546 2.60 16.80 -2.32
N THR A 547 2.27 17.32 -1.13
CA THR A 547 1.27 16.69 -0.25
C THR A 547 -0.13 16.67 -0.86
N PHE A 548 -0.43 17.56 -1.81
CA PHE A 548 -1.69 17.55 -2.57
C PHE A 548 -1.82 16.37 -3.55
N PHE A 549 -0.76 15.59 -3.74
CA PHE A 549 -0.73 14.45 -4.67
C PHE A 549 -0.49 13.12 -3.95
N LEU A 550 -0.57 13.09 -2.61
CA LEU A 550 -0.34 11.87 -1.80
C LEU A 550 -1.27 10.72 -2.17
N ASN A 551 -2.50 11.03 -2.61
CA ASN A 551 -3.54 10.04 -2.91
C ASN A 551 -3.75 9.80 -4.40
N HIS A 552 -3.02 10.52 -5.25
CA HIS A 552 -3.09 10.33 -6.69
C HIS A 552 -2.40 9.02 -7.04
N GLN A 553 -3.20 8.00 -7.33
CA GLN A 553 -2.71 6.67 -7.71
C GLN A 553 -1.64 6.79 -8.79
N LYS A 554 -0.50 6.11 -8.56
CA LYS A 554 0.63 6.03 -9.51
C LYS A 554 1.35 7.36 -9.75
N SER A 555 1.06 8.40 -8.97
CA SER A 555 1.84 9.62 -9.01
C SER A 555 3.23 9.40 -8.38
N PRO A 556 4.28 10.11 -8.85
CA PRO A 556 5.60 10.10 -8.22
C PRO A 556 5.56 10.33 -6.71
N VAL A 557 4.67 11.22 -6.24
CA VAL A 557 4.53 11.55 -4.82
C VAL A 557 3.96 10.36 -4.04
N GLN A 558 2.87 9.74 -4.52
CA GLN A 558 2.25 8.61 -3.84
C GLN A 558 3.22 7.41 -3.74
N VAL A 559 3.95 7.10 -4.82
CA VAL A 559 4.97 6.04 -4.84
C VAL A 559 6.09 6.36 -3.83
N MET A 560 6.65 7.58 -3.86
CA MET A 560 7.71 7.98 -2.93
C MET A 560 7.26 8.01 -1.47
N SER A 561 6.03 8.44 -1.20
CA SER A 561 5.45 8.46 0.13
C SER A 561 5.22 7.03 0.66
N SER A 562 4.73 6.13 -0.19
CA SER A 562 4.52 4.72 0.14
C SER A 562 5.84 3.98 0.39
N LEU A 563 6.90 4.28 -0.39
CA LEU A 563 8.27 3.80 -0.14
C LEU A 563 8.80 4.22 1.23
N LEU A 564 8.50 5.45 1.65
CA LEU A 564 8.81 5.96 2.98
C LEU A 564 7.81 5.48 4.04
N GLY A 565 6.97 4.51 3.71
CA GLY A 565 6.09 3.78 4.61
C GLY A 565 4.74 4.45 4.89
N ASN A 566 4.38 5.54 4.21
CA ASN A 566 3.05 6.13 4.36
C ASN A 566 1.97 5.11 3.99
N ASP A 567 1.04 4.83 4.90
CA ASP A 567 -0.02 3.84 4.75
C ASP A 567 -1.35 4.49 5.16
N PRO A 568 -1.94 5.36 4.32
CA PRO A 568 -3.07 6.21 4.70
C PRO A 568 -4.35 5.40 4.90
N MET A 569 -4.71 5.01 6.12
CA MET A 569 -5.93 4.22 6.39
C MET A 569 -7.17 5.10 6.47
N PHE A 570 -7.78 5.42 5.32
CA PHE A 570 -8.94 6.33 5.25
C PHE A 570 -10.16 5.80 5.99
N TYR A 571 -10.37 4.50 5.94
CA TYR A 571 -11.48 3.83 6.59
C TYR A 571 -11.34 3.64 8.09
N ASN A 572 -10.10 3.50 8.56
CA ASN A 572 -9.75 3.30 9.95
C ASN A 572 -8.74 4.38 10.27
N GLN A 573 -9.28 5.59 10.35
CA GLN A 573 -8.52 6.79 10.66
C GLN A 573 -7.75 6.67 11.98
N PRO A 574 -8.22 5.95 13.02
CA PRO A 574 -7.42 5.66 14.20
C PRO A 574 -6.12 4.91 13.89
N VAL A 575 -6.20 3.76 13.22
CA VAL A 575 -5.00 2.98 12.88
C VAL A 575 -4.13 3.75 11.88
N GLY A 576 -4.73 4.49 10.94
CA GLY A 576 -4.01 5.38 10.03
C GLY A 576 -3.19 6.44 10.76
N ALA A 577 -3.80 7.10 11.75
CA ALA A 577 -3.12 8.08 12.60
C ALA A 577 -2.02 7.43 13.47
N GLN A 578 -2.26 6.24 14.01
CA GLN A 578 -1.26 5.49 14.78
C GLN A 578 -0.05 5.10 13.93
N LYS A 579 -0.27 4.71 12.67
CA LYS A 579 0.77 4.29 11.72
C LYS A 579 1.55 5.45 11.10
N ASN A 580 0.89 6.56 10.79
CA ASN A 580 1.47 7.67 10.01
C ASN A 580 1.83 8.88 10.88
N GLY A 581 1.27 8.99 12.08
CA GLY A 581 1.26 10.21 12.88
C GLY A 581 0.13 11.15 12.48
N ALA A 582 -0.27 12.04 13.40
CA ALA A 582 -1.42 12.92 13.22
C ALA A 582 -1.32 13.82 11.99
N VAL A 583 -0.17 14.46 11.77
CA VAL A 583 0.00 15.46 10.71
C VAL A 583 0.05 14.82 9.33
N LEU A 584 0.82 13.74 9.15
CA LEU A 584 0.83 13.02 7.88
C LEU A 584 -0.54 12.43 7.57
N GLN A 585 -1.24 11.88 8.58
CA GLN A 585 -2.62 11.40 8.38
C GLN A 585 -3.59 12.53 8.02
N PHE A 586 -3.46 13.72 8.61
CA PHE A 586 -4.24 14.89 8.22
C PHE A 586 -3.97 15.28 6.76
N LEU A 587 -2.69 15.32 6.34
CA LEU A 587 -2.29 15.63 4.97
C LEU A 587 -2.81 14.59 3.97
N ASN A 588 -2.80 13.30 4.34
CA ASN A 588 -3.45 12.25 3.58
C ASN A 588 -4.96 12.54 3.37
N ASN A 589 -5.62 13.26 4.27
CA ASN A 589 -7.05 13.60 4.14
C ASN A 589 -7.32 14.97 3.46
N VAL A 590 -6.29 15.69 2.97
CA VAL A 590 -6.47 17.00 2.31
C VAL A 590 -7.02 16.84 0.89
N ASP A 591 -6.42 15.97 0.10
CA ASP A 591 -6.85 15.68 -1.27
C ASP A 591 -7.82 14.49 -1.27
N VAL A 592 -9.10 14.79 -0.99
CA VAL A 592 -10.18 13.80 -1.02
C VAL A 592 -10.90 13.90 -2.36
N LYS A 593 -10.82 12.83 -3.14
CA LYS A 593 -11.64 12.63 -4.33
C LYS A 593 -12.98 12.04 -3.90
N VAL A 594 -14.10 12.62 -4.32
CA VAL A 594 -15.43 12.09 -3.97
C VAL A 594 -15.73 10.82 -4.78
N MET A 595 -15.63 10.91 -6.10
CA MET A 595 -15.93 9.85 -7.06
C MET A 595 -15.19 10.13 -8.37
N ASP A 596 -14.80 9.08 -9.09
CA ASP A 596 -14.24 9.21 -10.43
C ASP A 596 -15.31 9.70 -11.41
N ARG A 597 -14.97 10.66 -12.28
CA ARG A 597 -15.91 11.19 -13.27
C ARG A 597 -16.28 10.09 -14.26
N PRO A 598 -17.56 9.64 -14.31
CA PRO A 598 -17.96 8.63 -15.28
C PRO A 598 -17.87 9.17 -16.70
N ALA A 599 -17.51 8.31 -17.65
CA ALA A 599 -17.46 8.66 -19.07
C ALA A 599 -18.82 9.22 -19.54
N GLY A 600 -18.80 10.22 -20.42
CA GLY A 600 -20.02 10.82 -20.97
C GLY A 600 -20.79 11.77 -20.03
N TYR A 601 -20.30 12.06 -18.82
CA TYR A 601 -20.94 13.02 -17.91
C TYR A 601 -21.04 14.43 -18.54
N SER A 602 -22.27 14.87 -18.81
CA SER A 602 -22.62 16.17 -19.38
C SER A 602 -24.05 16.56 -18.99
N ARG A 603 -24.39 17.86 -19.15
CA ARG A 603 -25.75 18.36 -18.92
C ARG A 603 -26.78 17.67 -19.82
N ALA A 604 -26.44 17.47 -21.10
CA ALA A 604 -27.31 16.81 -22.07
C ALA A 604 -27.59 15.35 -21.68
N LYS A 605 -26.55 14.59 -21.27
CA LYS A 605 -26.71 13.21 -20.79
C LYS A 605 -27.59 13.14 -19.54
N MET A 606 -27.45 14.07 -18.60
CA MET A 606 -28.31 14.12 -17.40
C MET A 606 -29.78 14.39 -17.77
N GLN A 607 -30.04 15.28 -18.72
CA GLN A 607 -31.40 15.52 -19.21
C GLN A 607 -31.99 14.30 -19.92
N GLN A 608 -31.18 13.53 -20.66
CA GLN A 608 -31.61 12.28 -21.28
C GLN A 608 -31.99 11.23 -20.23
N ILE A 609 -31.15 11.04 -19.21
CA ILE A 609 -31.43 10.15 -18.06
C ILE A 609 -32.73 10.58 -17.37
N ALA A 610 -32.90 11.88 -17.12
CA ALA A 610 -34.12 12.38 -16.50
C ALA A 610 -35.38 12.01 -17.29
N ARG A 611 -35.38 12.22 -18.62
CA ARG A 611 -36.50 11.85 -19.50
C ARG A 611 -36.73 10.33 -19.55
N LYS A 612 -35.66 9.53 -19.59
CA LYS A 612 -35.73 8.06 -19.57
C LYS A 612 -36.49 7.58 -18.35
N TYR A 613 -36.06 7.98 -17.15
CA TYR A 613 -36.68 7.49 -15.92
C TYR A 613 -37.99 8.20 -15.55
N GLN A 614 -38.30 9.37 -16.12
CA GLN A 614 -39.67 9.92 -16.08
C GLN A 614 -40.67 8.99 -16.77
N LYS A 615 -40.32 8.43 -17.94
CA LYS A 615 -41.16 7.44 -18.63
C LYS A 615 -41.29 6.16 -17.83
N VAL A 616 -40.19 5.65 -17.26
CA VAL A 616 -40.21 4.46 -16.40
C VAL A 616 -41.06 4.70 -15.15
N ALA A 617 -40.96 5.88 -14.52
CA ALA A 617 -41.80 6.24 -13.38
C ALA A 617 -43.28 6.27 -13.77
N ALA A 618 -43.63 6.84 -14.92
CA ALA A 618 -45.01 6.85 -15.41
C ALA A 618 -45.56 5.42 -15.59
N GLN A 619 -44.75 4.49 -16.11
CA GLN A 619 -45.13 3.07 -16.26
C GLN A 619 -45.35 2.40 -14.89
N ILE A 620 -44.40 2.54 -13.96
CA ILE A 620 -44.54 1.98 -12.60
C ILE A 620 -45.78 2.56 -11.91
N ASN A 621 -46.05 3.85 -12.08
CA ASN A 621 -47.16 4.54 -11.43
C ASN A 621 -48.55 4.18 -11.99
N GLN A 622 -48.65 3.39 -13.07
CA GLN A 622 -49.94 2.85 -13.54
C GLN A 622 -50.54 1.86 -12.54
N THR A 623 -49.70 1.12 -11.82
CA THR A 623 -50.13 0.12 -10.84
C THR A 623 -50.02 0.59 -9.39
N ARG A 624 -49.16 1.60 -9.12
CA ARG A 624 -48.97 2.19 -7.79
C ARG A 624 -50.03 3.25 -7.47
N LYS A 625 -50.83 3.00 -6.43
CA LYS A 625 -52.01 3.84 -6.12
C LYS A 625 -51.75 4.94 -5.10
N ASN A 626 -50.79 4.75 -4.19
CA ASN A 626 -50.67 5.62 -3.02
C ASN A 626 -49.63 6.73 -3.20
N ASP A 627 -49.84 7.87 -2.54
CA ASP A 627 -48.80 8.91 -2.37
C ASP A 627 -47.96 8.59 -1.12
N PRO A 628 -46.63 8.42 -1.22
CA PRO A 628 -45.79 8.20 -0.04
C PRO A 628 -45.92 9.33 0.99
N SER A 629 -46.16 10.56 0.57
CA SER A 629 -46.22 11.72 1.45
C SER A 629 -47.42 11.78 2.38
N GLN A 630 -48.43 10.94 2.13
CA GLN A 630 -49.63 10.78 2.96
C GLN A 630 -49.50 9.61 3.95
N GLN A 631 -48.39 8.86 3.93
CA GLN A 631 -48.16 7.71 4.80
C GLN A 631 -47.06 7.97 5.81
N THR A 632 -47.00 7.13 6.86
CA THR A 632 -45.87 7.14 7.80
C THR A 632 -44.83 6.12 7.36
N PHE A 633 -43.62 6.57 7.08
CA PHE A 633 -42.46 5.70 6.85
C PHE A 633 -41.51 5.80 8.03
N ILE A 634 -41.00 4.66 8.50
CA ILE A 634 -40.02 4.59 9.58
C ILE A 634 -38.84 3.78 9.07
N PHE A 635 -37.67 4.41 8.98
CA PHE A 635 -36.42 3.71 8.71
C PHE A 635 -35.71 3.54 10.05
N THR A 636 -35.53 2.30 10.47
CA THR A 636 -34.89 1.94 11.73
C THR A 636 -33.56 1.25 11.45
N LEU A 637 -32.50 1.94 11.80
CA LEU A 637 -31.16 1.38 11.92
C LEU A 637 -31.02 0.78 13.33
N SER A 638 -30.92 -0.54 13.41
CA SER A 638 -30.65 -1.27 14.64
C SER A 638 -29.15 -1.49 14.79
N GLU A 639 -28.53 -0.74 15.70
CA GLU A 639 -27.09 -0.71 15.91
C GLU A 639 -26.48 -2.11 16.05
N SER A 640 -25.43 -2.38 15.27
CA SER A 640 -24.64 -3.60 15.21
C SER A 640 -25.44 -4.91 15.04
N PHE A 641 -26.73 -4.84 14.69
CA PHE A 641 -27.59 -6.03 14.74
C PHE A 641 -27.29 -7.01 13.61
N ALA A 642 -26.91 -8.23 13.96
CA ALA A 642 -26.73 -9.34 13.06
C ALA A 642 -26.99 -10.66 13.80
N ASP A 643 -27.56 -11.64 13.10
CA ASP A 643 -27.81 -12.98 13.64
C ASP A 643 -26.49 -13.69 14.06
N PRO A 644 -26.27 -13.93 15.37
CA PRO A 644 -25.09 -14.63 15.85
C PRO A 644 -24.97 -16.07 15.33
N GLU A 645 -26.08 -16.72 14.93
CA GLU A 645 -26.05 -18.09 14.39
C GLU A 645 -25.38 -18.17 13.01
N ARG A 646 -25.25 -17.04 12.29
CA ARG A 646 -24.62 -17.01 10.95
C ARG A 646 -23.14 -16.67 10.98
N VAL A 647 -22.58 -16.37 12.15
CA VAL A 647 -21.14 -16.09 12.28
C VAL A 647 -20.36 -17.35 11.89
N PRO A 648 -19.42 -17.28 10.94
CA PRO A 648 -18.66 -18.44 10.53
C PRO A 648 -17.88 -19.02 11.71
N GLN A 649 -17.68 -20.34 11.72
CA GLN A 649 -16.85 -20.99 12.74
C GLN A 649 -17.26 -20.72 14.21
N MET A 650 -18.49 -20.25 14.46
CA MET A 650 -19.08 -20.05 15.78
C MET A 650 -20.37 -20.87 15.90
N THR A 651 -20.62 -21.39 17.09
CA THR A 651 -21.90 -21.98 17.48
C THR A 651 -22.41 -21.28 18.74
N ILE A 652 -23.73 -21.16 18.84
CA ILE A 652 -24.43 -20.60 20.00
C ILE A 652 -25.41 -21.64 20.53
N ASN A 653 -25.62 -21.67 21.85
CA ASN A 653 -26.43 -22.69 22.51
C ASN A 653 -27.94 -22.60 22.23
N LYS A 654 -28.46 -21.43 21.82
CA LYS A 654 -29.89 -21.22 21.51
C LYS A 654 -30.09 -19.96 20.65
N ASP A 655 -31.20 -19.91 19.92
CA ASP A 655 -31.56 -18.77 19.05
C ASP A 655 -31.81 -17.49 19.88
N PRO A 656 -31.02 -16.42 19.65
CA PRO A 656 -31.18 -15.16 20.36
C PRO A 656 -32.29 -14.27 19.78
N MET A 657 -32.79 -14.53 18.56
CA MET A 657 -33.74 -13.65 17.86
C MET A 657 -34.97 -14.38 17.27
N PRO A 658 -35.69 -15.20 18.05
CA PRO A 658 -36.77 -16.05 17.54
C PRO A 658 -37.97 -15.27 16.98
N TYR A 659 -38.31 -14.10 17.54
CA TYR A 659 -39.44 -13.31 17.02
C TYR A 659 -39.14 -12.73 15.64
N LEU A 660 -37.97 -12.11 15.47
CA LEU A 660 -37.53 -11.57 14.19
C LEU A 660 -37.41 -12.69 13.15
N ARG A 661 -36.82 -13.84 13.52
CA ARG A 661 -36.73 -15.01 12.62
C ARG A 661 -38.12 -15.42 12.11
N ASN A 662 -39.13 -15.45 12.98
CA ASN A 662 -40.51 -15.73 12.59
C ASN A 662 -41.15 -14.61 11.75
N LEU A 663 -40.88 -13.34 12.06
CA LEU A 663 -41.41 -12.19 11.33
C LEU A 663 -40.91 -12.15 9.88
N LYS A 664 -39.62 -12.46 9.66
CA LYS A 664 -39.00 -12.51 8.33
C LYS A 664 -39.71 -13.49 7.39
N LEU A 665 -40.29 -14.57 7.91
CA LEU A 665 -41.06 -15.53 7.10
C LEU A 665 -42.41 -14.97 6.60
N LYS A 666 -42.89 -13.86 7.17
CA LYS A 666 -44.25 -13.32 6.92
C LYS A 666 -44.25 -12.06 6.08
N THR A 667 -43.10 -11.42 5.87
CA THR A 667 -42.99 -10.12 5.21
C THR A 667 -41.75 -10.03 4.35
N THR A 668 -41.61 -8.95 3.57
CA THR A 668 -40.42 -8.67 2.77
C THR A 668 -39.19 -8.63 3.67
N SER A 669 -38.20 -9.49 3.43
CA SER A 669 -37.05 -9.65 4.32
C SER A 669 -35.90 -10.37 3.63
N GLY A 670 -34.70 -10.28 4.21
CA GLY A 670 -33.53 -11.03 3.73
C GLY A 670 -32.27 -10.64 4.49
N LEU A 671 -31.17 -10.57 3.75
CA LEU A 671 -29.87 -10.10 4.22
C LEU A 671 -29.48 -8.80 3.50
N MET A 672 -28.92 -7.87 4.26
CA MET A 672 -28.38 -6.62 3.75
C MET A 672 -26.86 -6.76 3.67
N MET A 673 -26.28 -6.38 2.53
CA MET A 673 -24.84 -6.26 2.38
C MET A 673 -24.37 -4.95 3.01
N SER A 674 -23.80 -5.04 4.21
CA SER A 674 -23.20 -3.92 4.90
C SER A 674 -21.95 -3.42 4.17
N SER A 675 -21.76 -2.10 4.16
CA SER A 675 -20.52 -1.48 3.68
C SER A 675 -19.44 -1.38 4.77
N GLY A 676 -19.71 -1.92 5.97
CA GLY A 676 -18.79 -1.88 7.10
C GLY A 676 -18.79 -3.16 7.94
N TYR A 677 -17.75 -3.29 8.76
CA TYR A 677 -17.57 -4.37 9.73
C TYR A 677 -16.98 -3.76 11.01
N GLY A 678 -17.68 -3.91 12.14
CA GLY A 678 -17.33 -3.26 13.41
C GLY A 678 -17.48 -1.73 13.44
N GLY A 679 -18.13 -1.16 12.44
CA GLY A 679 -18.36 0.28 12.34
C GLY A 679 -19.00 0.67 11.00
N GLY A 680 -19.22 1.97 10.81
CA GLY A 680 -19.72 2.55 9.56
C GLY A 680 -21.20 2.92 9.55
N THR A 681 -21.86 2.96 10.71
CA THR A 681 -23.30 3.29 10.88
C THR A 681 -23.80 4.42 9.97
N ALA A 682 -23.08 5.55 9.91
CA ALA A 682 -23.46 6.69 9.09
C ALA A 682 -23.39 6.44 7.57
N ASN A 683 -22.62 5.46 7.11
CA ASN A 683 -22.55 5.05 5.71
C ASN A 683 -23.82 4.30 5.30
N MET A 684 -24.23 3.31 6.09
CA MET A 684 -25.48 2.60 5.86
C MET A 684 -26.68 3.54 5.97
N GLU A 685 -26.66 4.46 6.93
CA GLU A 685 -27.67 5.52 7.06
C GLU A 685 -27.69 6.45 5.83
N TYR A 686 -26.53 6.88 5.34
CA TYR A 686 -26.41 7.67 4.11
C TYR A 686 -27.00 6.94 2.92
N MET A 687 -26.63 5.67 2.73
CA MET A 687 -27.12 4.84 1.63
C MET A 687 -28.64 4.66 1.70
N ALA A 688 -29.18 4.32 2.87
CA ALA A 688 -30.61 4.15 3.09
C ALA A 688 -31.42 5.44 2.88
N LEU A 689 -30.89 6.60 3.30
CA LEU A 689 -31.59 7.87 3.14
C LEU A 689 -31.45 8.48 1.75
N THR A 690 -30.37 8.21 1.02
CA THR A 690 -30.10 8.86 -0.26
C THR A 690 -30.34 7.97 -1.47
N GLY A 691 -30.19 6.65 -1.34
CA GLY A 691 -30.16 5.73 -2.48
C GLY A 691 -28.80 5.69 -3.20
N PHE A 692 -27.72 6.25 -2.62
CA PHE A 692 -26.37 6.23 -3.19
C PHE A 692 -25.47 5.22 -2.49
N SER A 693 -24.83 4.34 -3.26
CA SER A 693 -23.99 3.25 -2.75
C SER A 693 -22.56 3.73 -2.45
N MET A 694 -21.99 3.23 -1.35
CA MET A 694 -20.60 3.51 -0.97
C MET A 694 -19.58 2.96 -1.97
N SER A 695 -19.94 1.91 -2.72
CA SER A 695 -19.06 1.25 -3.70
C SER A 695 -18.64 2.14 -4.87
N ASN A 696 -19.42 3.20 -5.14
CA ASN A 696 -19.15 4.16 -6.19
C ASN A 696 -18.24 5.32 -5.74
N PHE A 697 -18.05 5.52 -4.43
CA PHE A 697 -17.18 6.59 -3.94
C PHE A 697 -15.71 6.18 -3.95
N SER A 698 -14.82 7.15 -4.04
CA SER A 698 -13.38 6.90 -3.89
C SER A 698 -13.07 6.38 -2.47
N ALA A 699 -12.01 5.58 -2.33
CA ALA A 699 -11.50 5.17 -1.02
C ALA A 699 -11.08 6.36 -0.12
N THR A 700 -10.80 7.53 -0.69
CA THR A 700 -10.51 8.74 0.09
C THR A 700 -11.76 9.36 0.74
N LEU A 701 -12.96 8.84 0.44
CA LEU A 701 -14.25 9.26 1.00
C LEU A 701 -14.89 8.15 1.88
N PRO A 702 -14.29 7.81 3.04
CA PRO A 702 -14.80 6.80 3.96
C PRO A 702 -16.16 7.14 4.60
N THR A 703 -16.52 8.42 4.76
CA THR A 703 -17.76 8.83 5.44
C THR A 703 -18.39 10.06 4.78
N PRO A 704 -19.42 9.88 3.92
CA PRO A 704 -20.04 10.98 3.19
C PRO A 704 -20.60 12.10 4.08
N TYR A 705 -21.15 11.75 5.25
CA TYR A 705 -21.73 12.69 6.21
C TYR A 705 -20.72 13.76 6.64
N THR A 706 -19.51 13.35 7.06
CA THR A 706 -18.49 14.27 7.59
C THR A 706 -17.70 14.97 6.48
N GLN A 707 -17.66 14.40 5.27
CA GLN A 707 -16.76 14.88 4.22
C GLN A 707 -17.44 15.68 3.10
N ILE A 708 -18.68 15.35 2.72
CA ILE A 708 -19.36 15.97 1.56
C ILE A 708 -20.74 16.57 1.84
N VAL A 709 -21.59 15.96 2.68
CA VAL A 709 -23.02 16.35 2.76
C VAL A 709 -23.19 17.84 3.10
N ALA A 710 -22.49 18.32 4.12
CA ALA A 710 -22.49 19.73 4.53
C ALA A 710 -22.12 20.69 3.38
N LYS A 711 -21.19 20.27 2.51
CA LYS A 711 -20.63 21.06 1.40
C LYS A 711 -21.50 21.05 0.13
N LEU A 712 -22.45 20.12 0.00
CA LEU A 712 -23.33 20.05 -1.16
C LEU A 712 -24.21 21.30 -1.25
N LYS A 713 -24.51 21.79 -2.46
CA LYS A 713 -25.46 22.91 -2.60
C LYS A 713 -26.89 22.45 -2.32
N LYS A 714 -27.27 21.31 -2.90
CA LYS A 714 -28.48 20.56 -2.58
C LYS A 714 -28.09 19.14 -2.14
N ALA A 715 -28.67 18.64 -1.06
CA ALA A 715 -28.46 17.28 -0.59
C ALA A 715 -29.80 16.54 -0.62
N PRO A 716 -30.18 15.92 -1.75
CA PRO A 716 -31.40 15.14 -1.84
C PRO A 716 -31.36 13.94 -0.88
N ALA A 717 -32.45 13.70 -0.18
CA ALA A 717 -32.66 12.53 0.67
C ALA A 717 -34.15 12.19 0.71
N PHE A 718 -34.47 10.93 1.03
CA PHE A 718 -35.83 10.38 0.96
C PHE A 718 -36.83 11.13 1.85
N ASN A 719 -36.37 11.66 2.99
CA ASN A 719 -37.19 12.46 3.91
C ASN A 719 -37.84 13.68 3.24
N GLN A 720 -37.24 14.21 2.17
CA GLN A 720 -37.78 15.35 1.41
C GLN A 720 -38.99 14.98 0.54
N SER A 721 -39.32 13.69 0.43
CA SER A 721 -40.57 13.21 -0.18
C SER A 721 -41.78 13.42 0.75
N PHE A 722 -41.57 13.88 1.98
CA PHE A 722 -42.59 14.03 3.01
C PHE A 722 -42.69 15.48 3.47
N ASN A 723 -43.89 15.89 3.88
CA ASN A 723 -44.11 17.25 4.40
C ASN A 723 -43.54 17.43 5.81
N TYR A 724 -43.33 16.34 6.55
CA TYR A 724 -42.77 16.35 7.88
C TYR A 724 -41.82 15.17 8.05
N SER A 725 -40.62 15.43 8.55
CA SER A 725 -39.63 14.41 8.84
C SER A 725 -38.96 14.64 10.19
N THR A 726 -38.63 13.54 10.87
CA THR A 726 -38.02 13.56 12.19
C THR A 726 -36.90 12.53 12.27
N ALA A 727 -35.76 12.91 12.81
CA ALA A 727 -34.70 11.99 13.21
C ALA A 727 -34.75 11.77 14.72
N ILE A 728 -34.51 10.53 15.16
CA ILE A 728 -34.48 10.13 16.57
C ILE A 728 -33.24 9.27 16.78
N HIS A 729 -32.35 9.70 17.67
CA HIS A 729 -31.16 8.95 18.06
C HIS A 729 -30.95 9.17 19.56
N PRO A 730 -31.19 8.17 20.44
CA PRO A 730 -31.13 8.32 21.89
C PRO A 730 -29.68 8.33 22.41
N TYR A 731 -28.82 9.12 21.76
CA TYR A 731 -27.42 9.33 22.08
C TYR A 731 -27.00 10.77 21.72
N LEU A 732 -25.71 11.09 21.71
CA LEU A 732 -25.22 12.44 21.41
C LEU A 732 -25.33 12.75 19.90
N GLY A 733 -25.92 13.90 19.56
CA GLY A 733 -26.21 14.27 18.16
C GLY A 733 -25.00 14.75 17.33
N VAL A 734 -23.87 15.04 17.97
CA VAL A 734 -22.66 15.56 17.30
C VAL A 734 -21.91 14.48 16.50
N TYR A 735 -22.12 13.20 16.83
CA TYR A 735 -21.48 12.09 16.15
C TYR A 735 -21.86 12.03 14.66
N TYR A 736 -20.88 11.67 13.84
CA TYR A 736 -20.95 11.69 12.37
C TYR A 736 -21.43 13.01 11.75
N ASN A 737 -21.34 14.13 12.47
CA ASN A 737 -21.88 15.42 12.03
C ASN A 737 -23.41 15.40 11.75
N ARG A 738 -24.18 14.54 12.44
CA ARG A 738 -25.63 14.36 12.20
C ARG A 738 -26.43 15.65 12.33
N GLN A 739 -26.06 16.56 13.24
CA GLN A 739 -26.74 17.85 13.39
C GLN A 739 -26.73 18.67 12.08
N GLU A 740 -25.56 18.90 11.48
CA GLU A 740 -25.44 19.65 10.23
C GLU A 740 -26.02 18.86 9.05
N VAL A 741 -25.77 17.54 9.01
CA VAL A 741 -26.29 16.65 7.97
C VAL A 741 -27.82 16.65 7.93
N TYR A 742 -28.50 16.48 9.06
CA TYR A 742 -29.96 16.48 9.12
C TYR A 742 -30.55 17.86 8.84
N GLN A 743 -29.86 18.93 9.23
CA GLN A 743 -30.24 20.28 8.79
C GLN A 743 -30.15 20.39 7.26
N LYS A 744 -29.08 19.86 6.65
CA LYS A 744 -28.87 19.88 5.20
C LYS A 744 -29.89 19.02 4.44
N PHE A 745 -30.26 17.87 4.98
CA PHE A 745 -31.33 17.03 4.46
C PHE A 745 -32.73 17.61 4.71
N GLY A 746 -32.87 18.64 5.55
CA GLY A 746 -34.14 19.32 5.80
C GLY A 746 -35.06 18.60 6.79
N PHE A 747 -34.50 17.88 7.77
CA PHE A 747 -35.30 17.33 8.87
C PHE A 747 -35.96 18.42 9.70
N ASN A 748 -37.23 18.27 10.04
CA ASN A 748 -37.94 19.26 10.86
C ASN A 748 -37.54 19.18 12.34
N ARG A 749 -37.22 17.97 12.83
CA ARG A 749 -36.78 17.73 14.20
C ARG A 749 -35.71 16.67 14.27
N PHE A 750 -34.80 16.84 15.23
CA PHE A 750 -33.82 15.85 15.61
C PHE A 750 -33.83 15.67 17.14
N TYR A 751 -34.32 14.52 17.60
CA TYR A 751 -34.35 14.14 19.01
C TYR A 751 -33.06 13.41 19.35
N TYR A 752 -32.31 13.94 20.33
CA TYR A 752 -31.05 13.36 20.81
C TYR A 752 -30.75 13.86 22.23
N LEU A 753 -29.78 13.24 22.92
CA LEU A 753 -29.42 13.62 24.29
C LEU A 753 -28.81 15.03 24.34
N GLY A 754 -29.44 15.92 25.11
CA GLY A 754 -29.06 17.33 25.19
C GLY A 754 -29.67 18.22 24.10
N SER A 755 -30.54 17.70 23.23
CA SER A 755 -31.22 18.52 22.23
C SER A 755 -32.42 19.28 22.82
N LYS A 756 -32.88 20.32 22.08
CA LYS A 756 -34.15 21.02 22.36
C LYS A 756 -35.35 20.07 22.37
N TYR A 757 -35.27 18.96 21.64
CA TYR A 757 -36.30 17.93 21.55
C TYR A 757 -35.87 16.70 22.36
N ARG A 758 -36.22 16.69 23.66
CA ARG A 758 -35.75 15.69 24.63
C ARG A 758 -36.17 14.27 24.26
N ILE A 759 -35.25 13.32 24.44
CA ILE A 759 -35.54 11.87 24.46
C ILE A 759 -36.32 11.55 25.74
N LYS A 760 -37.50 10.96 25.60
CA LYS A 760 -38.38 10.49 26.68
C LYS A 760 -38.13 9.01 26.99
N HIS A 761 -38.83 8.45 27.99
CA HIS A 761 -38.84 7.00 28.28
C HIS A 761 -37.43 6.39 28.36
N GLN A 762 -36.52 7.07 29.06
CA GLN A 762 -35.11 6.69 29.08
C GLN A 762 -34.90 5.47 29.97
N HIS A 763 -34.62 4.33 29.34
CA HIS A 763 -34.34 3.06 30.01
C HIS A 763 -32.94 2.58 29.64
N ARG A 764 -32.24 1.98 30.60
CA ARG A 764 -30.99 1.25 30.42
C ARG A 764 -31.21 -0.20 30.82
N ILE A 765 -30.47 -1.11 30.21
CA ILE A 765 -30.45 -2.51 30.64
C ILE A 765 -29.29 -2.67 31.61
N ASP A 766 -29.60 -3.01 32.86
CA ASP A 766 -28.62 -3.29 33.90
C ASP A 766 -27.52 -2.21 33.98
N ARG A 767 -26.25 -2.57 33.74
CA ARG A 767 -25.09 -1.67 33.83
C ARG A 767 -24.69 -1.05 32.48
N SER A 768 -25.44 -1.32 31.40
CA SER A 768 -25.14 -0.74 30.08
C SER A 768 -25.16 0.78 30.12
N GLN A 769 -24.14 1.40 29.54
CA GLN A 769 -24.03 2.87 29.43
C GLN A 769 -25.03 3.46 28.41
N TYR A 770 -25.51 2.66 27.47
CA TYR A 770 -26.38 3.08 26.38
C TYR A 770 -27.86 2.95 26.74
N LEU A 771 -28.68 3.85 26.19
CA LEU A 771 -30.13 3.74 26.29
C LEU A 771 -30.62 2.55 25.44
N SER A 772 -31.59 1.81 25.97
CA SER A 772 -32.12 0.60 25.35
C SER A 772 -32.89 0.88 24.05
N ASP A 773 -33.04 -0.13 23.20
CA ASP A 773 -33.84 -0.04 21.98
C ASP A 773 -35.32 0.23 22.31
N GLN A 774 -35.81 -0.20 23.47
CA GLN A 774 -37.13 0.19 23.97
C GLN A 774 -37.28 1.72 24.04
N THR A 775 -36.27 2.43 24.53
CA THR A 775 -36.25 3.90 24.56
C THR A 775 -36.43 4.47 23.15
N ALA A 776 -35.69 3.93 22.18
CA ALA A 776 -35.76 4.35 20.78
C ALA A 776 -37.17 4.11 20.20
N TYR A 777 -37.71 2.90 20.38
CA TYR A 777 -39.03 2.51 19.88
C TYR A 777 -40.17 3.31 20.52
N ASP A 778 -40.12 3.57 21.82
CA ASP A 778 -41.16 4.33 22.52
C ASP A 778 -41.19 5.80 22.08
N ASN A 779 -40.02 6.43 21.86
CA ASN A 779 -39.95 7.77 21.27
C ASN A 779 -40.45 7.79 19.82
N ALA A 780 -40.20 6.73 19.05
CA ALA A 780 -40.74 6.61 17.70
C ALA A 780 -42.27 6.48 17.72
N ILE A 781 -42.85 5.68 18.64
CA ILE A 781 -44.31 5.59 18.81
C ILE A 781 -44.91 6.94 19.20
N ASP A 782 -44.29 7.68 20.13
CA ASP A 782 -44.73 9.04 20.50
C ASP A 782 -44.76 9.97 19.28
N GLN A 783 -43.71 9.93 18.46
CA GLN A 783 -43.62 10.74 17.23
C GLN A 783 -44.64 10.27 16.17
N VAL A 784 -44.85 8.97 16.02
CA VAL A 784 -45.90 8.42 15.14
C VAL A 784 -47.26 8.99 15.54
N ASN A 785 -47.61 8.96 16.83
CA ASN A 785 -48.91 9.43 17.32
C ASN A 785 -49.05 10.96 17.30
N ARG A 786 -47.94 11.71 17.35
CA ARG A 786 -47.95 13.18 17.30
C ARG A 786 -48.46 13.77 15.98
N LYS A 787 -48.50 12.98 14.90
CA LYS A 787 -48.91 13.44 13.57
C LYS A 787 -49.99 12.54 13.00
N SER A 788 -51.12 13.13 12.61
CA SER A 788 -52.19 12.44 11.89
C SER A 788 -51.87 12.23 10.41
N GLY A 789 -51.23 13.21 9.75
CA GLY A 789 -50.79 13.14 8.35
C GLY A 789 -49.51 12.32 8.13
N GLY A 790 -49.10 12.20 6.86
CA GLY A 790 -47.90 11.48 6.47
C GLY A 790 -46.61 12.11 7.00
N GLN A 791 -45.62 11.26 7.32
CA GLN A 791 -44.35 11.67 7.88
C GLN A 791 -43.26 10.64 7.62
N PHE A 792 -42.00 11.09 7.68
CA PHE A 792 -40.84 10.21 7.68
C PHE A 792 -40.15 10.24 9.05
N ILE A 793 -39.81 9.07 9.59
CA ILE A 793 -39.07 8.93 10.84
C ILE A 793 -37.79 8.15 10.53
N ASN A 794 -36.64 8.77 10.79
CA ASN A 794 -35.35 8.11 10.78
C ASN A 794 -34.98 7.79 12.24
N LEU A 795 -34.94 6.51 12.59
CA LEU A 795 -34.70 6.01 13.95
C LEU A 795 -33.36 5.28 13.98
N ILE A 796 -32.44 5.70 14.83
CA ILE A 796 -31.11 5.10 14.98
C ILE A 796 -30.96 4.66 16.43
N THR A 797 -30.82 3.36 16.67
CA THR A 797 -30.65 2.84 18.03
C THR A 797 -29.19 2.92 18.50
N MET A 798 -28.90 2.47 19.72
CA MET A 798 -27.55 2.53 20.32
C MET A 798 -27.26 1.35 21.27
N GLN A 799 -28.26 0.54 21.64
CA GLN A 799 -28.16 -0.43 22.73
C GLN A 799 -27.02 -1.44 22.55
N ASN A 800 -26.86 -1.94 21.33
CA ASN A 800 -25.89 -2.99 21.01
C ASN A 800 -24.57 -2.42 20.48
N HIS A 801 -24.23 -1.16 20.77
CA HIS A 801 -22.95 -0.58 20.36
C HIS A 801 -21.79 -1.10 21.23
N TYR A 802 -20.58 -1.18 20.65
CA TYR A 802 -19.33 -1.48 21.37
C TYR A 802 -19.03 -0.42 22.47
N PRO A 803 -18.43 -0.76 23.64
CA PRO A 803 -17.83 -2.04 24.02
C PRO A 803 -18.82 -3.07 24.52
N TYR A 804 -18.54 -4.34 24.20
CA TYR A 804 -19.18 -5.51 24.79
C TYR A 804 -18.33 -5.96 25.98
N ASP A 805 -18.59 -5.39 27.15
CA ASP A 805 -17.77 -5.63 28.33
C ASP A 805 -18.20 -6.86 29.13
N LYS A 806 -17.25 -7.41 29.89
CA LYS A 806 -17.56 -8.35 30.97
C LYS A 806 -18.33 -7.58 32.04
N ASN A 807 -19.66 -7.72 32.02
CA ASN A 807 -20.67 -7.46 33.07
C ASN A 807 -21.80 -6.48 32.74
N TYR A 808 -22.02 -6.01 31.51
CA TYR A 808 -23.20 -5.16 31.24
C TYR A 808 -24.53 -5.76 31.72
N TYR A 809 -24.76 -7.04 31.42
CA TYR A 809 -26.00 -7.74 31.76
C TYR A 809 -25.83 -8.58 33.03
N ASN A 810 -26.84 -8.55 33.89
CA ASN A 810 -26.89 -9.30 35.15
C ASN A 810 -27.01 -10.81 34.94
N SER A 811 -27.66 -11.23 33.86
CA SER A 811 -27.88 -12.63 33.54
C SER A 811 -27.56 -12.87 32.07
N ARG A 812 -26.59 -13.74 31.80
CA ARG A 812 -26.28 -14.22 30.45
C ARG A 812 -26.92 -15.58 30.22
N GLY A 813 -27.85 -15.63 29.28
CA GLY A 813 -28.50 -16.87 28.87
C GLY A 813 -27.81 -17.58 27.71
N PHE A 814 -26.81 -16.95 27.10
CA PHE A 814 -26.18 -17.39 25.85
C PHE A 814 -24.72 -17.78 26.10
N SER A 815 -24.32 -18.90 25.52
CA SER A 815 -22.94 -19.39 25.51
C SER A 815 -22.55 -19.63 24.07
N VAL A 816 -21.33 -19.21 23.71
CA VAL A 816 -20.78 -19.38 22.37
C VAL A 816 -19.50 -20.22 22.39
N SER A 817 -19.21 -20.90 21.29
CA SER A 817 -17.98 -21.68 21.12
C SER A 817 -17.56 -21.73 19.65
N GLY A 818 -16.29 -22.04 19.39
CA GLY A 818 -15.76 -22.18 18.04
C GLY A 818 -14.52 -21.32 17.78
N ARG A 819 -13.96 -21.43 16.57
CA ARG A 819 -12.69 -20.78 16.22
C ARG A 819 -12.82 -19.26 16.12
N ALA A 820 -13.96 -18.74 15.69
CA ALA A 820 -14.21 -17.30 15.58
C ALA A 820 -14.07 -16.55 16.93
N VAL A 821 -14.28 -17.27 18.03
CA VAL A 821 -14.27 -16.79 19.41
C VAL A 821 -13.32 -17.63 20.28
N ALA A 822 -12.20 -18.08 19.70
CA ALA A 822 -11.19 -18.87 20.43
C ALA A 822 -10.52 -18.06 21.56
N ASP A 823 -10.48 -16.73 21.41
CA ASP A 823 -10.04 -15.80 22.44
C ASP A 823 -11.13 -15.60 23.52
N ALA A 824 -10.72 -15.57 24.79
CA ALA A 824 -11.66 -15.50 25.91
C ALA A 824 -12.43 -14.16 26.00
N ASP A 825 -11.82 -13.06 25.57
CA ASP A 825 -12.48 -11.75 25.54
C ASP A 825 -13.43 -11.65 24.35
N ALA A 826 -13.04 -12.20 23.18
CA ALA A 826 -13.92 -12.35 22.02
C ALA A 826 -15.14 -13.22 22.35
N LYS A 827 -14.95 -14.34 23.05
CA LYS A 827 -16.03 -15.21 23.53
C LYS A 827 -16.99 -14.46 24.45
N ALA A 828 -16.47 -13.79 25.49
CA ALA A 828 -17.31 -13.02 26.41
C ALA A 828 -18.08 -11.91 25.68
N SER A 829 -17.42 -11.18 24.77
CA SER A 829 -18.04 -10.13 23.95
C SER A 829 -19.19 -10.68 23.10
N ALA A 830 -19.02 -11.87 22.50
CA ALA A 830 -20.04 -12.50 21.68
C ALA A 830 -21.24 -13.01 22.51
N GLU A 831 -21.02 -13.46 23.75
CA GLU A 831 -22.10 -13.83 24.68
C GLU A 831 -22.93 -12.62 25.14
N ASP A 832 -22.26 -11.49 25.43
CA ASP A 832 -22.95 -10.23 25.73
C ASP A 832 -23.70 -9.70 24.52
N PHE A 833 -23.09 -9.73 23.33
CA PHE A 833 -23.73 -9.32 22.10
C PHE A 833 -24.99 -10.15 21.82
N ALA A 834 -24.92 -11.48 21.95
CA ALA A 834 -26.09 -12.34 21.81
C ALA A 834 -27.20 -12.03 22.84
N THR A 835 -26.81 -11.65 24.06
CA THR A 835 -27.76 -11.19 25.09
C THR A 835 -28.44 -9.88 24.69
N GLY A 836 -27.68 -8.90 24.17
CA GLY A 836 -28.21 -7.65 23.63
C GLY A 836 -29.17 -7.86 22.45
N VAL A 837 -28.82 -8.74 21.51
CA VAL A 837 -29.68 -9.16 20.39
C VAL A 837 -31.02 -9.70 20.90
N SER A 838 -31.01 -10.50 21.97
CA SER A 838 -32.24 -11.04 22.56
C SER A 838 -33.14 -9.97 23.18
N TYR A 839 -32.57 -8.96 23.83
CA TYR A 839 -33.36 -7.81 24.30
C TYR A 839 -33.95 -7.02 23.13
N THR A 840 -33.17 -6.77 22.07
CA THR A 840 -33.66 -6.10 20.85
C THR A 840 -34.83 -6.88 20.22
N ASP A 841 -34.76 -8.21 20.14
CA ASP A 841 -35.84 -9.06 19.61
C ASP A 841 -37.15 -8.91 20.42
N GLN A 842 -37.04 -8.89 21.74
CA GLN A 842 -38.18 -8.69 22.66
C GLN A 842 -38.80 -7.29 22.51
N TYR A 843 -37.96 -6.25 22.45
CA TYR A 843 -38.44 -4.88 22.27
C TYR A 843 -39.03 -4.65 20.87
N LEU A 844 -38.46 -5.29 19.84
CA LEU A 844 -39.01 -5.26 18.50
C LEU A 844 -40.41 -5.89 18.45
N LYS A 845 -40.61 -7.03 19.14
CA LYS A 845 -41.95 -7.65 19.28
C LYS A 845 -42.96 -6.69 19.89
N ALA A 846 -42.58 -5.98 20.95
CA ALA A 846 -43.44 -4.97 21.57
C ALA A 846 -43.70 -3.79 20.62
N PHE A 847 -42.68 -3.33 19.89
CA PHE A 847 -42.80 -2.23 18.93
C PHE A 847 -43.77 -2.56 17.80
N ILE A 848 -43.62 -3.74 17.16
CA ILE A 848 -44.55 -4.20 16.12
C ILE A 848 -45.97 -4.34 16.65
N LYS A 849 -46.15 -4.83 17.89
CA LYS A 849 -47.47 -4.90 18.54
C LYS A 849 -48.10 -3.50 18.66
N LYS A 850 -47.36 -2.49 19.11
CA LYS A 850 -47.83 -1.10 19.20
C LYS A 850 -48.15 -0.52 17.82
N LEU A 851 -47.29 -0.70 16.82
CA LEU A 851 -47.54 -0.24 15.45
C LEU A 851 -48.82 -0.83 14.83
N ASN A 852 -49.14 -2.08 15.15
CA ASN A 852 -50.34 -2.75 14.67
C ASN A 852 -51.65 -2.25 15.30
N GLN A 853 -51.58 -1.55 16.43
CA GLN A 853 -52.74 -0.93 17.08
C GLN A 853 -53.07 0.45 16.50
N ILE A 854 -52.14 1.06 15.76
CA ILE A 854 -52.28 2.40 15.20
C ILE A 854 -53.10 2.34 13.90
N LYS A 855 -54.21 3.08 13.86
CA LYS A 855 -55.18 3.12 12.74
C LYS A 855 -54.77 4.09 11.61
N LYS A 856 -53.52 3.99 11.15
CA LYS A 856 -53.02 4.71 9.96
C LYS A 856 -51.93 3.89 9.26
N PRO A 857 -51.67 4.11 7.95
CA PRO A 857 -50.72 3.30 7.21
C PRO A 857 -49.28 3.61 7.65
N ILE A 858 -48.58 2.56 8.11
CA ILE A 858 -47.18 2.63 8.52
C ILE A 858 -46.37 1.57 7.77
N THR A 859 -45.28 2.02 7.14
CA THR A 859 -44.26 1.15 6.54
C THR A 859 -42.96 1.30 7.32
N LEU A 860 -42.50 0.21 7.93
CA LEU A 860 -41.27 0.13 8.70
C LEU A 860 -40.21 -0.60 7.87
N VAL A 861 -39.11 0.07 7.55
CA VAL A 861 -37.86 -0.56 7.14
C VAL A 861 -37.02 -0.71 8.39
N TRP A 862 -36.62 -1.94 8.72
CA TRP A 862 -35.77 -2.22 9.87
C TRP A 862 -34.58 -3.05 9.40
N TYR A 863 -33.38 -2.62 9.76
CA TYR A 863 -32.15 -3.26 9.32
C TYR A 863 -31.06 -3.12 10.37
N GLY A 864 -30.21 -4.15 10.48
CA GLY A 864 -28.92 -4.02 11.15
C GLY A 864 -27.91 -3.32 10.25
N ASP A 865 -27.10 -2.41 10.79
CA ASP A 865 -26.14 -1.66 9.99
C ASP A 865 -24.88 -2.46 9.65
N HIS A 866 -24.22 -3.07 10.64
CA HIS A 866 -23.04 -3.92 10.42
C HIS A 866 -22.93 -5.02 11.48
N LEU A 867 -22.07 -6.02 11.24
CA LEU A 867 -21.68 -6.96 12.30
C LEU A 867 -20.74 -6.28 13.31
N PRO A 868 -20.70 -6.75 14.57
CA PRO A 868 -19.69 -6.31 15.53
C PRO A 868 -18.30 -6.81 15.15
N GLY A 869 -17.28 -5.98 15.37
CA GLY A 869 -15.88 -6.29 15.04
C GLY A 869 -15.19 -7.21 16.05
N ILE A 870 -15.88 -8.21 16.59
CA ILE A 870 -15.44 -9.04 17.72
C ILE A 870 -14.99 -10.46 17.34
N TYR A 871 -15.21 -10.89 16.09
CA TYR A 871 -14.94 -12.25 15.64
C TYR A 871 -13.50 -12.39 15.11
N SER A 872 -12.52 -12.26 16.00
CA SER A 872 -11.09 -12.20 15.63
C SER A 872 -10.55 -13.49 15.00
N GLY A 873 -11.19 -14.64 15.25
CA GLY A 873 -10.76 -15.93 14.69
C GLY A 873 -11.21 -16.19 13.25
N ASP A 874 -12.09 -15.35 12.69
CA ASP A 874 -12.52 -15.47 11.30
C ASP A 874 -11.66 -14.64 10.35
N SER A 875 -11.14 -15.28 9.30
CA SER A 875 -10.37 -14.60 8.27
C SER A 875 -11.29 -13.85 7.31
N MET A 876 -11.15 -12.51 7.22
CA MET A 876 -11.88 -11.69 6.23
C MET A 876 -11.64 -12.14 4.78
N SER A 877 -10.43 -12.62 4.48
CA SER A 877 -10.10 -13.14 3.14
C SER A 877 -10.89 -14.38 2.74
N LYS A 878 -11.47 -15.10 3.72
CA LYS A 878 -12.26 -16.31 3.49
C LYS A 878 -13.74 -16.10 3.74
N TYR A 879 -14.08 -15.39 4.81
CA TYR A 879 -15.45 -15.22 5.30
C TYR A 879 -15.99 -13.81 5.13
N GLY A 880 -15.29 -12.96 4.40
CA GLY A 880 -15.58 -11.53 4.32
C GLY A 880 -17.00 -11.20 3.90
N LEU A 881 -17.56 -11.92 2.93
CA LEU A 881 -18.95 -11.74 2.53
C LEU A 881 -19.94 -12.05 3.67
N LEU A 882 -19.76 -13.16 4.41
CA LEU A 882 -20.62 -13.52 5.54
C LEU A 882 -20.51 -12.50 6.68
N LEU A 883 -19.31 -11.96 6.89
CA LEU A 883 -19.06 -10.95 7.92
C LEU A 883 -19.66 -9.57 7.60
N HIS A 884 -20.19 -9.38 6.39
CA HIS A 884 -20.89 -8.16 5.96
C HIS A 884 -22.40 -8.39 5.74
N GLN A 885 -22.98 -9.51 6.22
CA GLN A 885 -24.41 -9.83 6.04
C GLN A 885 -25.24 -9.59 7.31
N THR A 886 -25.95 -8.46 7.37
CA THR A 886 -26.89 -8.16 8.47
C THR A 886 -28.33 -8.52 8.08
N ASP A 887 -29.23 -8.55 9.07
CA ASP A 887 -30.64 -8.82 8.85
C ASP A 887 -31.42 -7.55 8.49
N TYR A 888 -32.40 -7.67 7.58
CA TYR A 888 -33.38 -6.63 7.36
C TYR A 888 -34.79 -7.20 7.12
N PHE A 889 -35.80 -6.36 7.34
CA PHE A 889 -37.16 -6.57 6.86
C PHE A 889 -37.87 -5.25 6.56
N ILE A 890 -38.92 -5.33 5.75
CA ILE A 890 -39.83 -4.22 5.45
C ILE A 890 -41.25 -4.66 5.77
N TYR A 891 -41.86 -4.00 6.75
CA TYR A 891 -43.13 -4.37 7.33
C TYR A 891 -44.18 -3.28 7.16
N SER A 892 -45.35 -3.64 6.66
CA SER A 892 -46.54 -2.77 6.71
C SER A 892 -47.36 -3.14 7.94
N ASN A 893 -47.82 -2.18 8.73
CA ASN A 893 -48.64 -2.48 9.92
C ASN A 893 -50.02 -3.08 9.55
N LYS A 894 -50.74 -3.59 10.55
CA LYS A 894 -52.06 -4.24 10.37
C LYS A 894 -53.03 -3.36 9.59
N TYR A 895 -53.11 -2.07 9.93
CA TYR A 895 -53.96 -1.12 9.23
C TYR A 895 -53.57 -1.02 7.75
N ALA A 896 -52.28 -0.84 7.42
CA ALA A 896 -51.84 -0.77 6.03
C ALA A 896 -52.19 -2.05 5.24
N ARG A 897 -51.97 -3.23 5.83
CA ARG A 897 -52.32 -4.52 5.20
C ARG A 897 -53.80 -4.67 4.91
N GLN A 898 -54.66 -4.21 5.81
CA GLN A 898 -56.11 -4.21 5.61
C GLN A 898 -56.58 -3.26 4.50
N HIS A 899 -55.74 -2.30 4.09
CA HIS A 899 -56.03 -1.31 3.05
C HIS A 899 -55.24 -1.58 1.75
N GLY A 900 -54.92 -2.85 1.47
CA GLY A 900 -54.31 -3.27 0.21
C GLY A 900 -52.84 -2.87 0.03
N MET A 901 -52.13 -2.58 1.13
CA MET A 901 -50.67 -2.42 1.15
C MET A 901 -50.00 -3.65 1.75
N GLY A 902 -48.69 -3.73 1.63
CA GLY A 902 -47.88 -4.81 2.18
C GLY A 902 -47.75 -6.00 1.25
N ILE A 903 -46.55 -6.56 1.25
CA ILE A 903 -46.14 -7.71 0.45
C ILE A 903 -45.76 -8.82 1.42
N SER A 904 -46.31 -10.01 1.20
CA SER A 904 -45.92 -11.21 1.93
C SER A 904 -44.60 -11.76 1.42
N LYS A 905 -43.89 -12.56 2.22
CA LYS A 905 -42.58 -13.13 1.82
C LYS A 905 -42.65 -13.87 0.47
N ASN A 906 -43.72 -14.63 0.23
CA ASN A 906 -43.92 -15.41 -1.00
C ASN A 906 -44.21 -14.56 -2.24
N GLN A 907 -44.67 -13.32 -2.05
CA GLN A 907 -44.92 -12.37 -3.14
C GLN A 907 -43.70 -11.46 -3.39
N SER A 908 -42.72 -11.47 -2.50
CA SER A 908 -41.51 -10.67 -2.64
C SER A 908 -40.52 -11.34 -3.60
N SER A 909 -39.87 -10.56 -4.46
CA SER A 909 -38.82 -11.03 -5.37
C SER A 909 -37.56 -10.21 -5.18
N LYS A 910 -36.37 -10.77 -5.47
CA LYS A 910 -35.07 -10.09 -5.32
C LYS A 910 -34.77 -9.58 -3.89
N THR A 911 -35.27 -10.27 -2.86
CA THR A 911 -35.11 -9.85 -1.46
C THR A 911 -34.03 -10.59 -0.66
N ASN A 912 -33.43 -11.65 -1.21
CA ASN A 912 -32.49 -12.47 -0.43
C ASN A 912 -31.23 -11.71 0.02
N TYR A 913 -30.65 -10.95 -0.90
CA TYR A 913 -29.47 -10.10 -0.68
C TYR A 913 -29.76 -8.73 -1.31
N VAL A 914 -29.61 -7.67 -0.54
CA VAL A 914 -29.88 -6.29 -0.95
C VAL A 914 -28.78 -5.35 -0.47
N ASP A 915 -28.66 -4.19 -1.11
CA ASP A 915 -27.82 -3.09 -0.64
C ASP A 915 -28.67 -2.10 0.19
N PRO A 916 -28.11 -1.41 1.21
CA PRO A 916 -28.87 -0.39 1.93
C PRO A 916 -29.52 0.68 1.04
N SER A 917 -28.95 0.97 -0.15
CA SER A 917 -29.56 1.92 -1.10
C SER A 917 -30.86 1.42 -1.75
N ASP A 918 -31.17 0.12 -1.67
CA ASP A 918 -32.39 -0.46 -2.21
C ASP A 918 -33.64 -0.13 -1.37
N PHE A 919 -33.47 0.23 -0.08
CA PHE A 919 -34.58 0.38 0.87
C PHE A 919 -35.60 1.44 0.47
N ILE A 920 -35.21 2.49 -0.26
CA ILE A 920 -36.15 3.48 -0.78
C ILE A 920 -37.10 2.81 -1.79
N ALA A 921 -36.56 2.09 -2.77
CA ALA A 921 -37.36 1.43 -3.79
C ALA A 921 -38.26 0.34 -3.18
N MET A 922 -37.69 -0.48 -2.32
CA MET A 922 -38.40 -1.60 -1.69
C MET A 922 -39.51 -1.12 -0.75
N SER A 923 -39.28 -0.05 0.02
CA SER A 923 -40.31 0.50 0.91
C SER A 923 -41.47 1.13 0.15
N LEU A 924 -41.20 1.81 -0.97
CA LEU A 924 -42.24 2.33 -1.87
C LEU A 924 -43.03 1.21 -2.55
N GLU A 925 -42.39 0.09 -2.86
CA GLU A 925 -43.07 -1.12 -3.33
C GLU A 925 -43.97 -1.73 -2.27
N GLN A 926 -43.43 -1.92 -1.06
CA GLN A 926 -44.18 -2.45 0.07
C GLN A 926 -45.44 -1.63 0.38
N SER A 927 -45.36 -0.29 0.29
CA SER A 927 -46.48 0.62 0.56
C SER A 927 -47.41 0.86 -0.63
N ASN A 928 -47.16 0.20 -1.76
CA ASN A 928 -47.84 0.44 -3.04
C ASN A 928 -47.85 1.93 -3.43
N SER A 929 -46.74 2.62 -3.15
CA SER A 929 -46.58 4.05 -3.37
C SER A 929 -46.01 4.36 -4.76
N LYS A 930 -46.46 5.47 -5.33
CA LYS A 930 -45.93 6.02 -6.57
C LYS A 930 -44.45 6.37 -6.41
N VAL A 931 -43.71 6.34 -7.52
CA VAL A 931 -42.28 6.63 -7.61
C VAL A 931 -42.02 7.90 -8.43
N SER A 932 -41.03 8.70 -8.00
CA SER A 932 -40.44 9.77 -8.82
C SER A 932 -39.54 9.17 -9.91
N ALA A 933 -39.00 10.00 -10.80
CA ALA A 933 -38.02 9.53 -11.78
C ALA A 933 -36.76 8.96 -11.11
N TYR A 934 -36.28 9.58 -10.03
CA TYR A 934 -35.17 9.03 -9.25
C TYR A 934 -35.52 7.69 -8.59
N ASN A 935 -36.69 7.59 -7.94
CA ASN A 935 -37.11 6.35 -7.29
C ASN A 935 -37.35 5.24 -8.32
N ALA A 936 -37.74 5.57 -9.55
CA ALA A 936 -37.86 4.61 -10.65
C ALA A 936 -36.49 4.07 -11.10
N LEU A 937 -35.45 4.91 -11.13
CA LEU A 937 -34.06 4.43 -11.31
C LEU A 937 -33.66 3.46 -10.20
N LEU A 938 -33.87 3.83 -8.92
CA LEU A 938 -33.57 2.95 -7.78
C LEU A 938 -34.38 1.64 -7.85
N THR A 939 -35.63 1.69 -8.30
CA THR A 939 -36.46 0.49 -8.50
C THR A 939 -35.86 -0.43 -9.56
N LYS A 940 -35.34 0.12 -10.66
CA LYS A 940 -34.66 -0.67 -11.68
C LYS A 940 -33.33 -1.23 -11.22
N ILE A 941 -32.55 -0.46 -10.45
CA ILE A 941 -31.32 -0.97 -9.82
C ILE A 941 -31.62 -2.20 -8.97
N HIS A 942 -32.58 -2.10 -8.05
CA HIS A 942 -32.98 -3.22 -7.19
C HIS A 942 -33.47 -4.45 -7.97
N GLN A 943 -34.32 -4.24 -8.99
CA GLN A 943 -34.94 -5.33 -9.74
C GLN A 943 -33.96 -6.04 -10.69
N ASP A 944 -33.12 -5.26 -11.37
CA ASP A 944 -32.36 -5.72 -12.54
C ASP A 944 -30.86 -5.94 -12.23
N LEU A 945 -30.28 -5.31 -11.20
CA LEU A 945 -28.89 -5.52 -10.78
C LEU A 945 -28.79 -6.52 -9.61
N PRO A 946 -27.66 -7.24 -9.48
CA PRO A 946 -27.30 -7.86 -8.20
C PRO A 946 -27.08 -6.79 -7.13
N ALA A 947 -27.17 -7.17 -5.85
CA ALA A 947 -26.89 -6.27 -4.74
C ALA A 947 -25.47 -5.74 -4.84
N ILE A 948 -25.31 -4.42 -4.78
CA ILE A 948 -24.03 -3.76 -4.92
C ILE A 948 -23.38 -3.72 -3.53
N THR A 949 -22.08 -4.01 -3.41
CA THR A 949 -21.37 -3.89 -2.14
C THR A 949 -19.94 -3.40 -2.35
N VAL A 950 -19.31 -2.95 -1.26
CA VAL A 950 -17.86 -2.68 -1.22
C VAL A 950 -17.08 -4.00 -1.22
N ASN A 951 -15.77 -3.95 -1.42
CA ASN A 951 -14.94 -5.16 -1.39
C ASN A 951 -15.01 -5.84 -0.01
N SER A 952 -15.64 -7.02 0.06
CA SER A 952 -15.92 -7.70 1.32
C SER A 952 -14.75 -8.55 1.81
N PHE A 953 -13.79 -8.91 0.95
CA PHE A 953 -12.75 -9.93 1.22
C PHE A 953 -11.39 -9.37 1.62
N ASN A 954 -11.16 -8.07 1.50
CA ASN A 954 -9.88 -7.48 1.92
C ASN A 954 -9.93 -6.99 3.36
N ASN A 955 -8.97 -7.45 4.17
CA ASN A 955 -8.66 -6.87 5.50
C ASN A 955 -8.33 -5.37 5.41
N GLY A 956 -7.87 -4.92 4.24
CA GLY A 956 -7.69 -3.53 3.95
C GLY A 956 -9.01 -2.90 3.58
N THR A 957 -9.63 -2.22 4.53
CA THR A 957 -10.75 -1.33 4.21
C THR A 957 -10.24 -0.02 3.50
N ASN A 958 -8.94 -0.01 3.16
CA ASN A 958 -8.22 0.84 2.20
C ASN A 958 -8.15 0.25 0.81
N SER A 959 -8.78 -0.89 0.56
CA SER A 959 -9.04 -1.33 -0.79
C SER A 959 -9.60 -0.11 -1.49
N TYR A 960 -8.89 0.37 -2.49
CA TYR A 960 -9.47 1.32 -3.40
C TYR A 960 -10.89 0.80 -3.65
N ASN A 961 -11.92 1.59 -3.32
CA ASN A 961 -13.30 1.35 -3.77
C ASN A 961 -13.34 1.47 -5.31
N SER A 962 -12.30 0.98 -6.00
CA SER A 962 -12.09 1.08 -7.43
C SER A 962 -13.06 0.17 -8.16
N ASN A 963 -13.53 -0.92 -7.51
CA ASN A 963 -14.48 -1.84 -8.10
C ASN A 963 -15.57 -2.21 -7.08
N ALA A 964 -16.82 -1.93 -7.42
CA ALA A 964 -17.97 -2.49 -6.73
C ALA A 964 -18.00 -4.02 -6.88
N GLU A 965 -18.35 -4.71 -5.80
CA GLU A 965 -18.73 -6.12 -5.84
C GLU A 965 -20.24 -6.24 -6.07
N PHE A 966 -20.64 -7.30 -6.75
CA PHE A 966 -22.04 -7.58 -7.06
C PHE A 966 -22.40 -8.93 -6.45
N VAL A 967 -23.41 -8.98 -5.59
CA VAL A 967 -23.87 -10.20 -4.92
C VAL A 967 -25.19 -10.62 -5.54
N ASN A 968 -25.20 -11.80 -6.15
CA ASN A 968 -26.41 -12.31 -6.80
C ASN A 968 -27.41 -12.89 -5.77
N SER A 969 -28.58 -13.31 -6.24
CA SER A 969 -29.65 -13.83 -5.38
C SER A 969 -29.32 -15.12 -4.62
N HIS A 970 -28.21 -15.79 -4.99
CA HIS A 970 -27.71 -17.00 -4.33
C HIS A 970 -26.61 -16.70 -3.30
N GLY A 971 -26.23 -15.42 -3.13
CA GLY A 971 -25.16 -15.03 -2.21
C GLY A 971 -23.76 -15.20 -2.78
N ASN A 972 -23.61 -15.32 -4.11
CA ASN A 972 -22.31 -15.42 -4.76
C ASN A 972 -21.88 -14.06 -5.31
N VAL A 973 -20.61 -13.71 -5.12
CA VAL A 973 -20.01 -12.54 -5.76
C VAL A 973 -19.81 -12.80 -7.25
N VAL A 974 -20.28 -11.88 -8.08
CA VAL A 974 -20.17 -11.92 -9.54
C VAL A 974 -19.35 -10.72 -10.04
N ALA A 975 -18.54 -10.94 -11.07
CA ALA A 975 -17.71 -9.90 -11.66
C ALA A 975 -18.55 -8.93 -12.52
N TYR A 976 -18.15 -7.66 -12.60
CA TYR A 976 -18.79 -6.67 -13.47
C TYR A 976 -18.89 -7.15 -14.94
N ASP A 977 -17.88 -7.86 -15.44
CA ASP A 977 -17.86 -8.36 -16.81
C ASP A 977 -18.97 -9.38 -17.10
N SER A 978 -19.45 -10.09 -16.07
CA SER A 978 -20.56 -11.04 -16.18
C SER A 978 -21.93 -10.37 -16.27
N LEU A 979 -22.04 -9.07 -16.01
CA LEU A 979 -23.29 -8.32 -16.16
C LEU A 979 -23.68 -8.22 -17.63
N SER A 980 -24.97 -8.36 -17.92
CA SER A 980 -25.52 -8.13 -19.26
C SER A 980 -25.33 -6.68 -19.72
N ALA A 981 -25.38 -6.43 -21.03
CA ALA A 981 -25.26 -5.07 -21.57
C ALA A 981 -26.27 -4.08 -20.96
N LYS A 982 -27.52 -4.53 -20.73
CA LYS A 982 -28.56 -3.72 -20.08
C LYS A 982 -28.23 -3.40 -18.62
N GLN A 983 -27.68 -4.36 -17.88
CA GLN A 983 -27.25 -4.16 -16.50
C GLN A 983 -26.07 -3.19 -16.42
N LYS A 984 -25.09 -3.32 -17.33
CA LYS A 984 -23.96 -2.38 -17.43
C LYS A 984 -24.43 -0.95 -17.74
N GLU A 985 -25.39 -0.79 -18.66
CA GLU A 985 -25.99 0.52 -18.96
C GLU A 985 -26.71 1.10 -17.74
N LEU A 986 -27.52 0.30 -17.04
CA LEU A 986 -28.25 0.71 -15.85
C LEU A 986 -27.32 1.13 -14.71
N TYR A 987 -26.27 0.34 -14.46
CA TYR A 987 -25.25 0.69 -13.46
C TYR A 987 -24.49 1.96 -13.86
N HIS A 988 -24.21 2.15 -15.15
CA HIS A 988 -23.58 3.38 -15.62
C HIS A 988 -24.49 4.62 -15.47
N ASP A 989 -25.79 4.50 -15.75
CA ASP A 989 -26.76 5.56 -15.46
C ASP A 989 -26.77 5.89 -13.97
N TYR A 990 -26.73 4.87 -13.10
CA TYR A 990 -26.65 5.05 -11.64
C TYR A 990 -25.39 5.83 -11.23
N GLN A 991 -24.22 5.43 -11.73
CA GLN A 991 -22.95 6.12 -11.49
C GLN A 991 -22.99 7.58 -11.93
N LEU A 992 -23.57 7.87 -13.10
CA LEU A 992 -23.73 9.22 -13.63
C LEU A 992 -24.62 10.08 -12.72
N VAL A 993 -25.74 9.53 -12.23
CA VAL A 993 -26.65 10.24 -11.31
C VAL A 993 -25.97 10.49 -9.97
N GLN A 994 -25.33 9.48 -9.37
CA GLN A 994 -24.61 9.63 -8.10
C GLN A 994 -23.48 10.66 -8.23
N TYR A 995 -22.70 10.61 -9.31
CA TYR A 995 -21.66 11.59 -9.59
C TYR A 995 -22.26 13.00 -9.74
N ASP A 996 -23.34 13.19 -10.52
CA ASP A 996 -23.96 14.50 -10.72
C ASP A 996 -24.35 15.18 -9.40
N ILE A 997 -24.94 14.40 -8.49
CA ILE A 997 -25.48 14.89 -7.21
C ILE A 997 -24.37 15.15 -6.19
N THR A 998 -23.30 14.35 -6.20
CA THR A 998 -22.26 14.40 -5.16
C THR A 998 -21.04 15.22 -5.58
N ALA A 999 -20.34 14.81 -6.64
CA ALA A 999 -19.09 15.42 -7.11
C ALA A 999 -19.29 16.41 -8.27
N GLY A 1000 -20.42 16.32 -8.96
CA GLY A 1000 -20.71 17.02 -10.21
C GLY A 1000 -21.30 18.42 -10.06
N LYS A 1001 -22.06 18.83 -11.09
CA LYS A 1001 -22.68 20.16 -11.20
C LYS A 1001 -24.13 20.21 -10.70
N GLN A 1002 -24.66 19.10 -10.19
CA GLN A 1002 -26.02 18.94 -9.70
C GLN A 1002 -27.07 19.41 -10.72
N TYR A 1003 -26.98 18.93 -11.97
CA TYR A 1003 -27.97 19.23 -12.99
C TYR A 1003 -29.34 18.63 -12.64
N LEU A 1004 -29.37 17.40 -12.11
CA LEU A 1004 -30.59 16.68 -11.75
C LEU A 1004 -31.26 17.21 -10.48
N ALA A 1005 -30.49 17.69 -9.50
CA ALA A 1005 -31.05 18.32 -8.29
C ALA A 1005 -31.79 19.65 -8.58
N LYS A 1006 -31.60 20.21 -9.78
CA LYS A 1006 -32.25 21.44 -10.26
C LYS A 1006 -33.43 21.15 -11.20
N SER A 1007 -33.72 19.89 -11.51
CA SER A 1007 -34.83 19.48 -12.36
C SER A 1007 -35.91 18.77 -11.54
N SER A 1008 -36.99 18.34 -12.21
CA SER A 1008 -38.05 17.51 -11.63
C SER A 1008 -37.66 16.04 -11.41
N PHE A 1009 -36.38 15.69 -11.63
CA PHE A 1009 -35.92 14.31 -11.48
C PHE A 1009 -35.98 13.82 -10.03
N MET A 1010 -35.59 14.70 -9.09
CA MET A 1010 -35.57 14.43 -7.65
C MET A 1010 -36.83 14.94 -6.93
N THR A 1011 -37.78 15.59 -7.64
CA THR A 1011 -38.92 16.25 -6.99
C THR A 1011 -39.97 15.26 -6.51
N LYS A 1012 -40.65 15.66 -5.43
CA LYS A 1012 -41.83 15.02 -4.88
C LYS A 1012 -42.89 14.80 -5.97
N ILE A 1013 -43.55 13.65 -5.91
CA ILE A 1013 -44.70 13.34 -6.76
C ILE A 1013 -45.83 14.29 -6.35
N LYS A 1014 -46.32 15.09 -7.30
CA LYS A 1014 -47.48 15.96 -7.09
C LYS A 1014 -48.77 15.17 -7.22
#